data_AF-F2NI31-F1
#
_entry.id   AF-F2NI31-F1
#
_cell.length_a   1.000
_cell.length_b   1.000
_cell.length_c   1.000
_cell.angle_alpha   90.00
_cell.angle_beta   90.00
_cell.angle_gamma   90.00
#
_symmetry.space_group_name_H-M   'P 1'
#
loop_
_entity.id
_entity.type
_entity.pdbx_description
1 polymer ?
#
loop_
_entity_poly.entity_id
_entity_poly.type
_entity_poly.pdbx_seq_one_letter_code
_entity_poly.pdbx_strand_id
1 'polypeptide(L)'
;MTAHALYPGRPQEPAQIKIAPGLKMILTSRQIGIFPAFRAALLGDASRETALRRANWLGRDVEDFGVMLAEMFAYVCDVLAFYDGFIANESYIRTALRLNAIRTLTGLIGYIPRPAVAAMVDLALSLEGRLPVTVPVGAAFRSASFLTVQGEEKPQVFTALASGTFHPLRARFTLLPQPKEKLAGASGSTLLTGSLSCQRGSVTVKADDPILVRTGTSHAAALVKQIENTEDAAGYPITRVKFGSTLKLLGGTPIVDTAMQRPTGTAYVKSADYVYVDGLGYRYKNVYLDALYPSIKPGDLVLLRRGVFVRWFTVSSVSTYNWTVQSAQTISSTYDGKTLTTTVPAVKTPVTRLVLDTHWDEAARCAPEDTAMWSGTAVTDCTFYFGMHTAGRIVGEAEAKIGAQDSLKVREKVEAVAAEYQPERFILRDLDENAVSLGGALSTNGILTVSEADSWGAGLTPPVSLYGAILRARRGEKVTAEVLGIGDGSIANQTFRLRKKPLTYLDAPESELGVRSTLKIYVDGVKWREVPRFYGRGGEERIYIVRQDEKGDSLITFGDGEHGMRLKTGTHVVGHYYFGAGKATPPARTITQMVTPVKGVTALVNPLGAFGGADAESLADIKQYAPRSALMLGRAVSLVDYEAVAAASNGVRSARAEWRWSGVQQRPVVKIWYIGAGDVGSLIKQRLTTVSAEGVPFEVEAAKVIKAWLHVSLEIDPDYLNDMVTGEVVRVLTAALAPEKVGIGAALVRSKVLALAAGVEGVVAPQGLYINGYPYLKPGYRPPMGTYVEFVKITAGV
;
A
#
# COMPACT_ATOMS: atom_id res chain seq x y z
N MET A 1 -3.43 14.38 -39.68
CA MET A 1 -2.24 14.31 -40.56
C MET A 1 -2.31 12.98 -41.28
N THR A 2 -2.71 13.05 -42.53
CA THR A 2 -3.00 11.93 -43.43
C THR A 2 -1.73 11.12 -43.68
N ALA A 3 -1.72 9.86 -43.26
CA ALA A 3 -0.84 8.88 -43.86
C ALA A 3 -1.25 8.81 -45.34
N HIS A 4 -0.33 9.14 -46.25
CA HIS A 4 -0.55 8.88 -47.67
C HIS A 4 -0.66 7.36 -47.83
N ALA A 5 -1.88 6.84 -47.90
CA ALA A 5 -2.12 5.53 -48.46
C ALA A 5 -1.50 5.52 -49.86
N LEU A 6 -0.71 4.51 -50.17
CA LEU A 6 -0.14 4.30 -51.50
C LEU A 6 -1.32 4.07 -52.46
N TYR A 7 -1.81 5.13 -53.08
CA TYR A 7 -2.87 5.06 -54.08
C TYR A 7 -2.38 4.26 -55.30
N PRO A 8 -3.28 3.59 -56.04
CA PRO A 8 -2.95 3.05 -57.35
C PRO A 8 -2.55 4.22 -58.28
N GLY A 9 -1.25 4.40 -58.48
CA GLY A 9 -0.62 5.46 -59.25
C GLY A 9 0.85 5.10 -59.57
N ARG A 10 1.53 5.92 -60.39
CA ARG A 10 2.94 5.67 -60.77
C ARG A 10 3.82 5.64 -59.50
N PRO A 11 4.84 4.77 -59.40
CA PRO A 11 5.78 4.76 -58.29
C PRO A 11 6.38 6.15 -58.06
N GLN A 12 6.63 6.51 -56.80
CA GLN A 12 7.29 7.75 -56.44
C GLN A 12 8.72 7.77 -56.99
N GLU A 13 9.12 8.89 -57.57
CA GLU A 13 10.48 9.09 -58.04
C GLU A 13 11.46 9.17 -56.84
N PRO A 14 12.64 8.52 -56.90
CA PRO A 14 13.61 8.54 -55.79
C PRO A 14 14.02 9.94 -55.31
N ALA A 15 13.96 10.96 -56.17
CA ALA A 15 14.31 12.33 -55.84
C ALA A 15 13.24 13.08 -55.00
N GLN A 16 12.02 12.54 -54.86
CA GLN A 16 10.90 13.20 -54.17
C GLN A 16 10.58 12.61 -52.78
N ILE A 17 11.42 11.72 -52.24
CA ILE A 17 11.19 11.07 -50.95
C ILE A 17 11.11 12.12 -49.82
N LYS A 18 9.91 12.39 -49.29
CA LYS A 18 9.68 13.32 -48.17
C LYS A 18 9.52 12.55 -46.85
N ILE A 19 10.56 12.59 -46.02
CA ILE A 19 10.53 12.01 -44.67
C ILE A 19 10.34 13.14 -43.65
N ALA A 20 9.10 13.36 -43.23
CA ALA A 20 8.80 14.36 -42.20
C ALA A 20 9.32 13.91 -40.82
N PRO A 21 9.75 14.85 -39.95
CA PRO A 21 10.11 14.50 -38.58
C PRO A 21 8.90 14.00 -37.80
N GLY A 22 9.12 13.06 -36.87
CA GLY A 22 8.09 12.59 -35.94
C GLY A 22 7.18 11.47 -36.45
N LEU A 23 7.43 10.93 -37.65
CA LEU A 23 6.71 9.75 -38.16
C LEU A 23 6.84 8.56 -37.19
N LYS A 24 5.76 7.78 -37.06
CA LYS A 24 5.75 6.51 -36.31
C LYS A 24 6.25 5.34 -37.16
N MET A 25 6.23 5.51 -38.48
CA MET A 25 6.59 4.52 -39.48
C MET A 25 7.13 5.25 -40.71
N ILE A 26 8.28 4.82 -41.23
CA ILE A 26 8.94 5.38 -42.42
C ILE A 26 8.72 4.47 -43.65
N LEU A 27 8.32 3.21 -43.43
CA LEU A 27 8.05 2.22 -44.49
C LEU A 27 7.20 2.83 -45.62
N THR A 28 6.09 3.50 -45.29
CA THR A 28 5.16 4.11 -46.26
C THR A 28 5.73 5.30 -47.03
N SER A 29 6.78 5.96 -46.53
CA SER A 29 7.44 7.06 -47.23
C SER A 29 8.61 6.60 -48.09
N ARG A 30 9.21 5.44 -47.78
CA ARG A 30 10.39 4.92 -48.50
C ARG A 30 10.06 3.77 -49.45
N GLN A 31 8.94 3.07 -49.25
CA GLN A 31 8.40 2.15 -50.24
C GLN A 31 7.83 2.97 -51.41
N ILE A 32 8.65 3.16 -52.43
CA ILE A 32 8.34 4.01 -53.58
C ILE A 32 7.19 3.49 -54.45
N GLY A 33 6.81 2.22 -54.33
CA GLY A 33 5.69 1.64 -55.07
C GLY A 33 5.33 0.23 -54.59
N ILE A 34 4.20 -0.26 -55.06
CA ILE A 34 3.71 -1.65 -54.92
C ILE A 34 3.56 -2.28 -56.29
N PHE A 35 3.41 -3.61 -56.37
CA PHE A 35 3.32 -4.33 -57.65
C PHE A 35 2.39 -3.68 -58.69
N PRO A 36 1.13 -3.30 -58.38
CA PRO A 36 0.25 -2.65 -59.35
C PRO A 36 0.80 -1.33 -59.90
N ALA A 37 1.48 -0.54 -59.05
CA ALA A 37 2.09 0.72 -59.42
C ALA A 37 3.27 0.51 -60.38
N PHE A 38 4.19 -0.41 -60.04
CA PHE A 38 5.34 -0.73 -60.88
C PHE A 38 4.91 -1.32 -62.23
N ARG A 39 3.96 -2.25 -62.22
CA ARG A 39 3.38 -2.84 -63.44
C ARG A 39 2.78 -1.77 -64.34
N ALA A 40 1.93 -0.90 -63.79
CA ALA A 40 1.30 0.18 -64.55
C ALA A 40 2.34 1.15 -65.13
N ALA A 41 3.40 1.47 -64.38
CA ALA A 41 4.47 2.33 -64.86
C ALA A 41 5.29 1.69 -65.98
N LEU A 42 5.69 0.43 -65.82
CA LEU A 42 6.47 -0.31 -66.82
C LEU A 42 5.70 -0.47 -68.13
N LEU A 43 4.42 -0.87 -68.08
CA LEU A 43 3.56 -0.98 -69.26
C LEU A 43 3.26 0.39 -69.89
N GLY A 44 3.09 1.42 -69.05
CA GLY A 44 2.91 2.79 -69.50
C GLY A 44 4.11 3.34 -70.27
N ASP A 45 5.33 3.11 -69.77
CA ASP A 45 6.57 3.56 -70.41
C ASP A 45 6.88 2.72 -71.65
N ALA A 46 6.69 1.40 -71.58
CA ALA A 46 6.78 0.49 -72.72
C ALA A 46 5.90 0.93 -73.91
N SER A 47 4.66 1.36 -73.64
CA SER A 47 3.72 1.79 -74.68
C SER A 47 4.16 3.08 -75.41
N ARG A 48 5.08 3.84 -74.82
CA ARG A 48 5.65 5.09 -75.37
C ARG A 48 6.94 4.83 -76.14
N GLU A 49 7.55 3.66 -75.98
CA GLU A 49 8.84 3.34 -76.58
C GLU A 49 8.71 3.06 -78.08
N THR A 50 9.45 3.83 -78.88
CA THR A 50 9.29 3.85 -80.34
C THR A 50 9.65 2.51 -81.00
N ALA A 51 10.65 1.80 -80.46
CA ALA A 51 11.10 0.51 -80.98
C ALA A 51 10.04 -0.59 -80.81
N LEU A 52 9.39 -0.64 -79.65
CA LEU A 52 8.35 -1.62 -79.33
C LEU A 52 7.06 -1.36 -80.11
N ARG A 53 6.71 -0.08 -80.31
CA ARG A 53 5.59 0.32 -81.18
C ARG A 53 5.79 -0.06 -82.64
N ARG A 54 7.01 0.12 -83.17
CA ARG A 54 7.37 -0.31 -84.53
C ARG A 54 7.31 -1.83 -84.69
N ALA A 55 7.56 -2.58 -83.63
CA ALA A 55 7.39 -4.04 -83.56
C ALA A 55 5.93 -4.47 -83.30
N ASN A 56 4.97 -3.55 -83.29
CA ASN A 56 3.54 -3.78 -83.05
C ASN A 56 3.20 -4.41 -81.67
N TRP A 57 4.07 -4.24 -80.67
CA TRP A 57 3.80 -4.69 -79.31
C TRP A 57 3.00 -3.64 -78.53
N LEU A 58 1.80 -4.02 -78.06
CA LEU A 58 0.88 -3.11 -77.37
C LEU A 58 0.77 -3.38 -75.86
N GLY A 59 1.32 -4.50 -75.36
CA GLY A 59 1.37 -4.84 -73.93
C GLY A 59 0.00 -4.97 -73.25
N ARG A 60 -1.04 -5.38 -73.99
CA ARG A 60 -2.43 -5.49 -73.49
C ARG A 60 -2.89 -6.93 -73.23
N ASP A 61 -2.18 -7.89 -73.79
CA ASP A 61 -2.52 -9.32 -73.64
C ASP A 61 -1.83 -9.88 -72.38
N VAL A 62 -2.59 -10.59 -71.56
CA VAL A 62 -2.13 -11.16 -70.30
C VAL A 62 -1.27 -12.41 -70.54
N GLU A 63 -1.44 -13.07 -71.70
CA GLU A 63 -0.64 -14.23 -72.11
C GLU A 63 0.66 -13.84 -72.84
N ASP A 64 0.92 -12.55 -73.02
CA ASP A 64 2.11 -12.04 -73.69
C ASP A 64 3.36 -12.20 -72.81
N PHE A 65 4.38 -12.86 -73.34
CA PHE A 65 5.65 -13.09 -72.64
C PHE A 65 6.32 -11.80 -72.16
N GLY A 66 6.24 -10.71 -72.93
CA GLY A 66 6.76 -9.40 -72.55
C GLY A 66 5.99 -8.78 -71.39
N VAL A 67 4.68 -9.00 -71.32
CA VAL A 67 3.85 -8.58 -70.17
C VAL A 67 4.20 -9.41 -68.94
N MET A 68 4.34 -10.73 -69.08
CA MET A 68 4.78 -11.61 -67.99
C MET A 68 6.17 -11.19 -67.45
N LEU A 69 7.11 -10.85 -68.33
CA LEU A 69 8.45 -10.41 -67.93
C LEU A 69 8.41 -9.05 -67.21
N ALA A 70 7.58 -8.11 -67.67
CA ALA A 70 7.35 -6.84 -67.00
C ALA A 70 6.69 -7.03 -65.62
N GLU A 71 5.77 -7.99 -65.48
CA GLU A 71 5.15 -8.36 -64.21
C GLU A 71 6.14 -9.02 -63.25
N MET A 72 6.98 -9.96 -63.72
CA MET A 72 8.05 -10.54 -62.91
C MET A 72 9.02 -9.46 -62.42
N PHE A 73 9.38 -8.49 -63.26
CA PHE A 73 10.20 -7.36 -62.85
C PHE A 73 9.48 -6.44 -61.86
N ALA A 74 8.20 -6.14 -62.09
CA ALA A 74 7.38 -5.36 -61.15
C ALA A 74 7.30 -6.03 -59.77
N TYR A 75 7.22 -7.36 -59.72
CA TYR A 75 7.25 -8.13 -58.47
C TYR A 75 8.59 -7.99 -57.76
N VAL A 76 9.71 -8.11 -58.47
CA VAL A 76 11.04 -7.86 -57.89
C VAL A 76 11.15 -6.43 -57.36
N CYS A 77 10.65 -5.43 -58.10
CA CYS A 77 10.62 -4.04 -57.64
C CYS A 77 9.80 -3.85 -56.36
N ASP A 78 8.63 -4.50 -56.24
CA ASP A 78 7.80 -4.45 -55.04
C ASP A 78 8.53 -5.04 -53.82
N VAL A 79 9.10 -6.23 -53.97
CA VAL A 79 9.88 -6.90 -52.92
C VAL A 79 11.06 -6.03 -52.47
N LEU A 80 11.82 -5.45 -53.41
CA LEU A 80 12.94 -4.57 -53.08
C LEU A 80 12.48 -3.28 -52.40
N ALA A 81 11.42 -2.64 -52.90
CA ALA A 81 10.87 -1.41 -52.30
C ALA A 81 10.33 -1.65 -50.88
N PHE A 82 9.71 -2.81 -50.65
CA PHE A 82 9.28 -3.23 -49.32
C PHE A 82 10.48 -3.38 -48.37
N TYR A 83 11.51 -4.15 -48.77
CA TYR A 83 12.68 -4.34 -47.92
C TYR A 83 13.47 -3.06 -47.68
N ASP A 84 13.56 -2.17 -48.67
CA ASP A 84 14.18 -0.86 -48.52
C ASP A 84 13.45 -0.04 -47.46
N GLY A 85 12.12 0.05 -47.55
CA GLY A 85 11.35 0.75 -46.53
C GLY A 85 11.39 0.07 -45.17
N PHE A 86 11.45 -1.26 -45.11
CA PHE A 86 11.58 -2.02 -43.87
C PHE A 86 12.93 -1.73 -43.18
N ILE A 87 14.03 -1.75 -43.93
CA ILE A 87 15.37 -1.43 -43.44
C ILE A 87 15.43 0.01 -42.91
N ALA A 88 14.86 0.99 -43.62
CA ALA A 88 14.80 2.36 -43.12
C ALA A 88 13.98 2.46 -41.82
N ASN A 89 12.90 1.70 -41.72
CA ASN A 89 12.07 1.69 -40.54
C ASN A 89 12.85 1.19 -39.31
N GLU A 90 13.73 0.19 -39.48
CA GLU A 90 14.63 -0.32 -38.43
C GLU A 90 15.85 0.59 -38.15
N SER A 91 16.08 1.64 -38.95
CA SER A 91 17.25 2.53 -38.81
C SER A 91 17.08 3.65 -37.79
N TYR A 92 15.87 3.87 -37.26
CA TYR A 92 15.59 4.91 -36.27
C TYR A 92 14.91 4.35 -35.03
N ILE A 93 15.30 4.83 -33.84
CA ILE A 93 14.77 4.35 -32.55
C ILE A 93 13.24 4.41 -32.52
N ARG A 94 12.64 5.51 -32.98
CA ARG A 94 11.18 5.70 -32.92
C ARG A 94 10.41 4.70 -33.79
N THR A 95 10.94 4.34 -34.95
CA THR A 95 10.22 3.57 -35.98
C THR A 95 10.54 2.09 -35.99
N ALA A 96 11.69 1.68 -35.45
CA ALA A 96 12.15 0.30 -35.44
C ALA A 96 11.14 -0.65 -34.78
N LEU A 97 10.90 -1.83 -35.35
CA LEU A 97 9.90 -2.78 -34.84
C LEU A 97 10.56 -4.00 -34.21
N ARG A 98 11.85 -4.26 -34.52
CA ARG A 98 12.61 -5.36 -33.94
C ARG A 98 13.40 -4.91 -32.73
N LEU A 99 13.39 -5.74 -31.69
CA LEU A 99 14.10 -5.45 -30.45
C LEU A 99 15.61 -5.42 -30.67
N ASN A 100 16.16 -6.32 -31.50
CA ASN A 100 17.58 -6.30 -31.86
C ASN A 100 18.03 -4.99 -32.52
N ALA A 101 17.25 -4.46 -33.48
CA ALA A 101 17.57 -3.20 -34.16
C ALA A 101 17.64 -2.04 -33.16
N ILE A 102 16.63 -1.93 -32.29
CA ILE A 102 16.59 -0.90 -31.25
C ILE A 102 17.76 -1.05 -30.28
N ARG A 103 18.09 -2.26 -29.81
CA ARG A 103 19.23 -2.48 -28.92
C ARG A 103 20.56 -2.10 -29.56
N THR A 104 20.71 -2.34 -30.86
CA THR A 104 21.90 -1.93 -31.60
C THR A 104 21.99 -0.41 -31.69
N LEU A 105 20.89 0.26 -32.07
CA LEU A 105 20.83 1.72 -32.14
C LEU A 105 21.06 2.39 -30.79
N THR A 106 20.45 1.88 -29.71
CA THR A 106 20.61 2.43 -28.37
C THR A 106 21.97 2.07 -27.75
N GLY A 107 22.58 0.97 -28.19
CA GLY A 107 23.96 0.63 -27.87
C GLY A 107 24.97 1.69 -28.32
N LEU A 108 24.73 2.36 -29.45
CA LEU A 108 25.60 3.45 -29.96
C LEU A 108 25.66 4.66 -29.02
N ILE A 109 24.57 4.94 -28.30
CA ILE A 109 24.50 6.01 -27.28
C ILE A 109 24.86 5.49 -25.88
N GLY A 110 25.36 4.25 -25.77
CA GLY A 110 25.78 3.63 -24.52
C GLY A 110 24.63 3.22 -23.59
N TYR A 111 23.40 3.18 -24.09
CA TYR A 111 22.25 2.76 -23.30
C TYR A 111 22.19 1.24 -23.19
N ILE A 112 22.09 0.75 -21.96
CA ILE A 112 21.99 -0.69 -21.65
C ILE A 112 20.56 -0.92 -21.14
N PRO A 113 19.71 -1.64 -21.90
CA PRO A 113 18.35 -1.94 -21.47
C PRO A 113 18.33 -2.67 -20.13
N ARG A 114 17.34 -2.37 -19.30
CA ARG A 114 17.20 -3.04 -18.01
C ARG A 114 16.95 -4.54 -18.21
N PRO A 115 17.74 -5.43 -17.59
CA PRO A 115 17.55 -6.87 -17.67
C PRO A 115 16.38 -7.34 -16.78
N ALA A 116 16.00 -8.62 -16.90
CA ALA A 116 15.04 -9.23 -15.99
C ALA A 116 15.63 -9.34 -14.57
N VAL A 117 14.86 -8.94 -13.56
CA VAL A 117 15.26 -8.90 -12.16
C VAL A 117 14.55 -10.00 -11.35
N ALA A 118 15.26 -10.55 -10.36
CA ALA A 118 14.73 -11.57 -9.45
C ALA A 118 13.56 -11.03 -8.62
N ALA A 119 12.52 -11.85 -8.48
CA ALA A 119 11.55 -11.69 -7.39
C ALA A 119 12.17 -12.10 -6.04
N MET A 120 11.61 -11.60 -4.96
CA MET A 120 11.98 -11.91 -3.59
C MET A 120 10.80 -12.55 -2.86
N VAL A 121 11.08 -13.34 -1.82
CA VAL A 121 10.05 -13.91 -0.95
C VAL A 121 10.58 -14.05 0.48
N ASP A 122 9.69 -13.87 1.44
CA ASP A 122 9.91 -14.21 2.85
C ASP A 122 9.23 -15.54 3.16
N LEU A 123 10.02 -16.54 3.51
CA LEU A 123 9.55 -17.87 3.82
C LEU A 123 9.59 -18.11 5.33
N ALA A 124 8.47 -18.52 5.91
CA ALA A 124 8.40 -18.93 7.30
C ALA A 124 8.77 -20.41 7.42
N LEU A 125 9.75 -20.71 8.28
CA LEU A 125 10.24 -22.07 8.50
C LEU A 125 9.58 -22.66 9.76
N SER A 126 9.09 -23.89 9.65
CA SER A 126 8.76 -24.70 10.83
C SER A 126 9.99 -25.53 11.19
N LEU A 127 10.41 -25.41 12.45
CA LEU A 127 11.62 -26.04 12.97
C LEU A 127 11.25 -27.02 14.09
N GLU A 128 12.04 -28.07 14.24
CA GLU A 128 11.88 -29.06 15.31
C GLU A 128 13.12 -29.12 16.21
N GLY A 129 12.92 -29.52 17.46
CA GLY A 129 13.98 -29.66 18.47
C GLY A 129 14.21 -28.40 19.30
N ARG A 130 15.34 -28.35 20.01
CA ARG A 130 15.72 -27.23 20.89
C ARG A 130 17.05 -26.58 20.52
N LEU A 131 17.72 -27.06 19.47
CA LEU A 131 19.00 -26.52 19.02
C LEU A 131 18.79 -25.57 17.82
N PRO A 132 19.62 -24.53 17.67
CA PRO A 132 19.58 -23.67 16.49
C PRO A 132 19.77 -24.46 15.19
N VAL A 133 19.01 -24.09 14.16
CA VAL A 133 19.05 -24.71 12.83
C VAL A 133 19.61 -23.70 11.83
N THR A 134 20.67 -24.09 11.12
CA THR A 134 21.29 -23.25 10.07
C THR A 134 20.84 -23.67 8.69
N VAL A 135 20.22 -22.75 7.97
CA VAL A 135 19.93 -22.87 6.54
C VAL A 135 21.07 -22.24 5.75
N PRO A 136 21.79 -23.00 4.90
CA PRO A 136 22.91 -22.47 4.15
C PRO A 136 22.46 -21.53 3.02
N VAL A 137 23.31 -20.56 2.68
CA VAL A 137 23.15 -19.78 1.44
C VAL A 137 23.10 -20.74 0.26
N GLY A 138 22.20 -20.51 -0.68
CA GLY A 138 22.05 -21.41 -1.82
C GLY A 138 21.01 -22.52 -1.64
N ALA A 139 20.41 -22.70 -0.45
CA ALA A 139 19.30 -23.64 -0.26
C ALA A 139 18.12 -23.27 -1.18
N ALA A 140 17.62 -24.24 -1.95
CA ALA A 140 16.62 -24.03 -2.97
C ALA A 140 15.21 -24.45 -2.51
N PHE A 141 14.21 -23.68 -2.94
CA PHE A 141 12.78 -23.85 -2.70
C PHE A 141 12.04 -23.73 -4.03
N ARG A 142 10.90 -24.39 -4.17
CA ARG A 142 10.15 -24.45 -5.44
C ARG A 142 8.66 -24.15 -5.21
N SER A 143 8.09 -23.38 -6.14
CA SER A 143 6.64 -23.17 -6.22
C SER A 143 5.94 -24.27 -7.02
N ALA A 144 4.65 -24.46 -6.77
CA ALA A 144 3.76 -25.09 -7.74
C ALA A 144 3.62 -24.22 -9.01
N SER A 145 2.98 -24.75 -10.05
CA SER A 145 2.48 -23.89 -11.13
C SER A 145 1.41 -22.94 -10.58
N PHE A 146 1.27 -21.78 -11.22
CA PHE A 146 0.29 -20.78 -10.79
C PHE A 146 -0.22 -19.99 -11.97
N LEU A 147 -1.44 -19.46 -11.85
CA LEU A 147 -2.07 -18.68 -12.90
C LEU A 147 -1.65 -17.21 -12.81
N THR A 148 -1.40 -16.62 -13.97
CA THR A 148 -1.26 -15.17 -14.17
C THR A 148 -2.29 -14.67 -15.17
N VAL A 149 -2.39 -13.35 -15.33
CA VAL A 149 -3.23 -12.73 -16.36
C VAL A 149 -2.85 -13.20 -17.78
N GLN A 150 -1.61 -13.65 -17.99
CA GLN A 150 -1.09 -14.10 -19.28
C GLN A 150 -1.20 -15.62 -19.49
N GLY A 151 -1.68 -16.38 -18.51
CA GLY A 151 -1.80 -17.84 -18.55
C GLY A 151 -1.11 -18.55 -17.38
N GLU A 152 -0.99 -19.87 -17.49
CA GLU A 152 -0.32 -20.71 -16.48
C GLU A 152 1.20 -20.57 -16.54
N GLU A 153 1.81 -20.24 -15.42
CA GLU A 153 3.25 -20.15 -15.23
C GLU A 153 3.82 -21.45 -14.68
N LYS A 154 5.00 -21.81 -15.17
CA LYS A 154 5.73 -23.00 -14.72
C LYS A 154 6.25 -22.82 -13.29
N PRO A 155 6.46 -23.92 -12.53
CA PRO A 155 7.14 -23.90 -11.24
C PRO A 155 8.41 -23.04 -11.24
N GLN A 156 8.51 -22.14 -10.27
CA GLN A 156 9.66 -21.26 -10.12
C GLN A 156 10.53 -21.70 -8.95
N VAL A 157 11.85 -21.59 -9.11
CA VAL A 157 12.83 -21.92 -8.06
C VAL A 157 13.32 -20.64 -7.40
N PHE A 158 13.33 -20.66 -6.07
CA PHE A 158 13.86 -19.62 -5.21
C PHE A 158 15.07 -20.16 -4.45
N THR A 159 16.06 -19.31 -4.21
CA THR A 159 17.28 -19.67 -3.50
C THR A 159 17.54 -18.71 -2.34
N ALA A 160 17.91 -19.24 -1.18
CA ALA A 160 18.29 -18.47 0.01
C ALA A 160 19.39 -17.45 -0.32
N LEU A 161 19.17 -16.18 0.04
CA LEU A 161 20.09 -15.08 -0.27
C LEU A 161 21.36 -15.11 0.57
N ALA A 162 21.22 -15.50 1.83
CA ALA A 162 22.28 -15.59 2.83
C ALA A 162 22.06 -16.84 3.69
N SER A 163 23.10 -17.21 4.45
CA SER A 163 22.95 -18.23 5.49
C SER A 163 22.15 -17.62 6.65
N GLY A 164 21.18 -18.36 7.18
CA GLY A 164 20.37 -17.93 8.31
C GLY A 164 20.33 -19.00 9.39
N THR A 165 20.56 -18.62 10.65
CA THR A 165 20.45 -19.54 11.80
C THR A 165 19.25 -19.14 12.64
N PHE A 166 18.34 -20.07 12.87
CA PHE A 166 17.06 -19.83 13.53
C PHE A 166 16.88 -20.78 14.71
N HIS A 167 16.35 -20.26 15.81
CA HIS A 167 16.09 -21.07 17.00
C HIS A 167 14.64 -21.58 17.01
N PRO A 168 14.37 -22.89 17.19
CA PRO A 168 13.01 -23.43 17.22
C PRO A 168 12.08 -22.75 18.24
N LEU A 169 12.58 -22.43 19.44
CA LEU A 169 11.88 -21.66 20.49
C LEU A 169 11.51 -20.20 20.11
N ARG A 170 11.86 -19.74 18.91
CA ARG A 170 11.49 -18.44 18.35
C ARG A 170 10.80 -18.54 17.00
N ALA A 171 10.54 -19.75 16.51
CA ALA A 171 10.09 -19.97 15.15
C ALA A 171 8.60 -19.68 14.95
N ARG A 172 7.75 -20.08 15.89
CA ARG A 172 6.28 -19.99 15.76
C ARG A 172 5.58 -19.83 17.11
N PHE A 173 4.57 -18.97 17.14
CA PHE A 173 3.67 -18.73 18.27
C PHE A 173 2.23 -18.50 17.78
N THR A 174 1.29 -18.40 18.70
CA THR A 174 -0.12 -18.08 18.43
C THR A 174 -0.51 -16.82 19.20
N LEU A 175 -1.02 -15.80 18.51
CA LEU A 175 -1.60 -14.63 19.15
C LEU A 175 -3.05 -14.88 19.55
N LEU A 176 -3.44 -14.33 20.69
CA LEU A 176 -4.81 -14.35 21.20
C LEU A 176 -5.36 -12.92 21.26
N PRO A 177 -6.64 -12.70 20.93
CA PRO A 177 -7.29 -11.43 21.25
C PRO A 177 -7.12 -11.10 22.72
N GLN A 178 -6.74 -9.86 23.03
CA GLN A 178 -6.58 -9.41 24.41
C GLN A 178 -7.69 -8.41 24.77
N PRO A 179 -8.19 -8.46 26.01
CA PRO A 179 -9.05 -7.40 26.56
C PRO A 179 -8.40 -6.02 26.39
N LYS A 180 -9.18 -5.02 26.00
CA LYS A 180 -8.67 -3.65 25.83
C LYS A 180 -8.14 -3.11 27.16
N GLU A 181 -6.96 -2.49 27.12
CA GLU A 181 -6.34 -1.86 28.29
C GLU A 181 -6.86 -0.44 28.56
N LYS A 182 -7.59 0.14 27.59
CA LYS A 182 -8.13 1.50 27.63
C LYS A 182 -9.60 1.52 27.22
N LEU A 183 -10.36 2.47 27.76
CA LEU A 183 -11.71 2.77 27.30
C LEU A 183 -11.71 3.21 25.82
N ALA A 184 -12.78 2.92 25.11
CA ALA A 184 -12.94 3.27 23.71
C ALA A 184 -12.81 4.79 23.48
N GLY A 185 -12.28 5.16 22.30
CA GLY A 185 -12.04 6.56 21.92
C GLY A 185 -10.58 7.00 22.09
N ALA A 186 -10.23 8.12 21.44
CA ALA A 186 -8.92 8.73 21.59
C ALA A 186 -8.77 9.33 23.00
N SER A 187 -7.53 9.41 23.50
CA SER A 187 -7.24 10.03 24.80
C SER A 187 -7.83 11.45 24.86
N GLY A 188 -8.63 11.73 25.89
CA GLY A 188 -9.25 13.05 26.09
C GLY A 188 -10.57 13.26 25.33
N SER A 189 -11.00 12.32 24.48
CA SER A 189 -12.29 12.40 23.80
C SER A 189 -13.45 12.11 24.75
N THR A 190 -14.66 12.60 24.44
CA THR A 190 -15.86 12.22 25.21
C THR A 190 -16.35 10.85 24.76
N LEU A 191 -16.36 9.88 25.67
CA LEU A 191 -16.98 8.58 25.48
C LEU A 191 -18.41 8.60 26.05
N LEU A 192 -19.39 8.33 25.21
CA LEU A 192 -20.77 8.11 25.61
C LEU A 192 -21.04 6.61 25.65
N THR A 193 -21.40 6.07 26.81
CA THR A 193 -21.68 4.64 26.95
C THR A 193 -22.89 4.35 27.84
N GLY A 194 -23.73 3.41 27.40
CA GLY A 194 -24.87 2.89 28.18
C GLY A 194 -24.54 1.64 29.00
N SER A 195 -23.30 1.13 28.91
CA SER A 195 -22.87 -0.04 29.68
C SER A 195 -21.37 -0.08 29.93
N LEU A 196 -20.98 -0.80 30.98
CA LEU A 196 -19.59 -1.16 31.24
C LEU A 196 -19.50 -2.64 31.56
N SER A 197 -18.35 -3.23 31.24
CA SER A 197 -18.07 -4.64 31.48
C SER A 197 -17.14 -4.80 32.68
N CYS A 198 -17.48 -5.74 33.54
CA CYS A 198 -16.77 -6.04 34.77
C CYS A 198 -16.30 -7.49 34.77
N GLN A 199 -15.23 -7.75 35.53
CA GLN A 199 -14.76 -9.10 35.79
C GLN A 199 -15.91 -9.92 36.39
N ARG A 200 -16.16 -11.11 35.85
CA ARG A 200 -17.22 -12.00 36.33
C ARG A 200 -17.08 -12.27 37.84
N GLY A 201 -18.18 -12.11 38.56
CA GLY A 201 -18.24 -12.28 40.02
C GLY A 201 -17.75 -11.07 40.85
N SER A 202 -17.29 -9.99 40.22
CA SER A 202 -16.84 -8.79 40.96
C SER A 202 -17.95 -7.78 41.27
N VAL A 203 -19.10 -7.87 40.59
CA VAL A 203 -20.17 -6.87 40.66
C VAL A 203 -21.01 -7.06 41.93
N THR A 204 -21.22 -5.98 42.69
CA THR A 204 -21.96 -5.99 43.98
C THR A 204 -23.20 -5.09 44.00
N VAL A 205 -23.66 -4.65 42.83
CA VAL A 205 -24.85 -3.80 42.67
C VAL A 205 -26.01 -4.61 42.11
N LYS A 206 -27.24 -4.08 42.23
CA LYS A 206 -28.46 -4.62 41.61
C LYS A 206 -29.17 -3.54 40.79
N ALA A 207 -30.23 -3.92 40.08
CA ALA A 207 -31.06 -2.95 39.36
C ALA A 207 -31.61 -1.88 40.33
N ASP A 208 -31.70 -0.65 39.83
CA ASP A 208 -32.06 0.58 40.55
C ASP A 208 -31.02 1.11 41.56
N ASP A 209 -29.88 0.43 41.75
CA ASP A 209 -28.79 0.99 42.56
C ASP A 209 -28.11 2.16 41.83
N PRO A 210 -27.84 3.29 42.52
CA PRO A 210 -27.02 4.36 41.96
C PRO A 210 -25.54 3.98 41.93
N ILE A 211 -24.87 4.35 40.84
CA ILE A 211 -23.43 4.12 40.66
C ILE A 211 -22.71 5.41 40.29
N LEU A 212 -21.43 5.45 40.63
CA LEU A 212 -20.46 6.46 40.24
C LEU A 212 -19.32 5.77 39.50
N VAL A 213 -19.05 6.19 38.27
CA VAL A 213 -17.87 5.75 37.51
C VAL A 213 -16.86 6.88 37.48
N ARG A 214 -15.63 6.57 37.88
CA ARG A 214 -14.49 7.48 37.87
C ARG A 214 -13.54 7.07 36.75
N THR A 215 -13.13 8.01 35.92
CA THR A 215 -12.10 7.87 34.87
C THR A 215 -11.08 8.99 35.05
N GLY A 216 -10.03 8.75 35.82
CA GLY A 216 -9.09 9.81 36.22
C GLY A 216 -9.79 10.97 36.96
N THR A 217 -9.73 12.19 36.40
CA THR A 217 -10.35 13.41 36.95
C THR A 217 -11.81 13.61 36.55
N SER A 218 -12.35 12.78 35.65
CA SER A 218 -13.74 12.85 35.21
C SER A 218 -14.60 11.79 35.89
N HIS A 219 -15.85 12.12 36.17
CA HIS A 219 -16.81 11.21 36.79
C HIS A 219 -18.15 11.26 36.06
N ALA A 220 -18.89 10.17 36.13
CA ALA A 220 -20.25 10.07 35.66
C ALA A 220 -21.09 9.21 36.60
N ALA A 221 -22.38 9.46 36.67
CA ALA A 221 -23.29 8.71 37.53
C ALA A 221 -24.54 8.29 36.74
N ALA A 222 -25.12 7.16 37.14
CA ALA A 222 -26.37 6.65 36.60
C ALA A 222 -27.02 5.68 37.60
N LEU A 223 -28.24 5.25 37.31
CA LEU A 223 -28.82 4.05 37.94
C LEU A 223 -28.43 2.81 37.14
N VAL A 224 -28.25 1.68 37.83
CA VAL A 224 -28.11 0.39 37.18
C VAL A 224 -29.48 -0.04 36.64
N LYS A 225 -29.56 -0.30 35.35
CA LYS A 225 -30.78 -0.81 34.69
C LYS A 225 -30.84 -2.33 34.71
N GLN A 226 -29.74 -2.98 34.35
CA GLN A 226 -29.67 -4.42 34.21
C GLN A 226 -28.25 -4.93 34.39
N ILE A 227 -28.10 -6.14 34.91
CA ILE A 227 -26.82 -6.86 35.04
C ILE A 227 -26.96 -8.18 34.29
N GLU A 228 -26.00 -8.47 33.41
CA GLU A 228 -26.04 -9.62 32.52
C GLU A 228 -24.69 -10.35 32.55
N ASN A 229 -24.69 -11.64 32.88
CA ASN A 229 -23.51 -12.49 32.74
C ASN A 229 -23.46 -13.02 31.30
N THR A 230 -22.39 -12.69 30.59
CA THR A 230 -22.22 -13.02 29.18
C THR A 230 -20.74 -13.23 28.86
N GLU A 231 -20.42 -13.48 27.60
CA GLU A 231 -19.07 -13.52 27.08
C GLU A 231 -18.83 -12.31 26.16
N ASP A 232 -17.61 -11.82 26.12
CA ASP A 232 -17.22 -10.83 25.11
C ASP A 232 -17.04 -11.50 23.74
N ALA A 233 -16.73 -10.71 22.72
CA ALA A 233 -16.63 -11.19 21.35
C ALA A 233 -15.47 -12.20 21.13
N ALA A 234 -14.51 -12.28 22.05
CA ALA A 234 -13.43 -13.27 22.03
C ALA A 234 -13.68 -14.47 22.98
N GLY A 235 -14.84 -14.53 23.64
CA GLY A 235 -15.23 -15.63 24.54
C GLY A 235 -14.76 -15.47 25.99
N TYR A 236 -14.29 -14.30 26.42
CA TYR A 236 -13.94 -14.08 27.82
C TYR A 236 -15.20 -13.88 28.67
N PRO A 237 -15.32 -14.56 29.83
CA PRO A 237 -16.48 -14.42 30.70
C PRO A 237 -16.50 -13.05 31.40
N ILE A 238 -17.54 -12.27 31.13
CA ILE A 238 -17.76 -10.93 31.69
C ILE A 238 -19.12 -10.81 32.38
N THR A 239 -19.27 -9.75 33.18
CA THR A 239 -20.57 -9.27 33.67
C THR A 239 -20.79 -7.87 33.12
N ARG A 240 -21.79 -7.70 32.24
CA ARG A 240 -22.15 -6.41 31.63
C ARG A 240 -23.19 -5.70 32.49
N VAL A 241 -22.84 -4.49 32.95
CA VAL A 241 -23.73 -3.61 33.72
C VAL A 241 -24.27 -2.55 32.77
N LYS A 242 -25.58 -2.59 32.51
CA LYS A 242 -26.30 -1.60 31.69
C LYS A 242 -26.87 -0.51 32.58
N PHE A 243 -26.78 0.73 32.14
CA PHE A 243 -27.21 1.90 32.89
C PHE A 243 -28.57 2.42 32.40
N GLY A 244 -29.30 3.11 33.29
CA GLY A 244 -30.58 3.75 32.98
C GLY A 244 -30.44 5.00 32.12
N SER A 245 -29.29 5.66 32.18
CA SER A 245 -28.91 6.85 31.41
C SER A 245 -27.50 6.70 30.85
N THR A 246 -27.16 7.46 29.80
CA THR A 246 -25.83 7.40 29.19
C THR A 246 -24.78 8.01 30.12
N LEU A 247 -23.68 7.30 30.34
CA LEU A 247 -22.51 7.83 31.04
C LEU A 247 -21.63 8.62 30.09
N LYS A 248 -21.20 9.80 30.54
CA LYS A 248 -20.22 10.65 29.84
C LYS A 248 -18.84 10.48 30.48
N LEU A 249 -18.02 9.64 29.87
CA LEU A 249 -16.68 9.28 30.35
C LEU A 249 -15.59 9.88 29.46
N LEU A 250 -14.34 9.79 29.92
CA LEU A 250 -13.18 10.15 29.10
C LEU A 250 -12.69 8.93 28.31
N GLY A 251 -12.69 9.03 26.98
CA GLY A 251 -12.17 8.02 26.08
C GLY A 251 -10.65 7.90 26.17
N GLY A 252 -10.13 6.71 25.88
CA GLY A 252 -8.70 6.39 25.95
C GLY A 252 -8.11 6.31 27.36
N THR A 253 -8.92 6.51 28.42
CA THR A 253 -8.48 6.32 29.80
C THR A 253 -8.12 4.86 30.07
N PRO A 254 -6.97 4.56 30.70
CA PRO A 254 -6.62 3.20 31.10
C PRO A 254 -7.71 2.58 31.99
N ILE A 255 -8.06 1.31 31.73
CA ILE A 255 -9.05 0.57 32.53
C ILE A 255 -8.59 0.48 33.99
N VAL A 256 -7.28 0.38 34.22
CA VAL A 256 -6.69 0.38 35.58
C VAL A 256 -6.96 1.67 36.36
N ASP A 257 -7.18 2.79 35.65
CA ASP A 257 -7.51 4.11 36.23
C ASP A 257 -9.02 4.36 36.27
N THR A 258 -9.82 3.32 35.99
CA THR A 258 -11.29 3.40 35.97
C THR A 258 -11.88 2.61 37.15
N ALA A 259 -12.76 3.24 37.92
CA ALA A 259 -13.41 2.62 39.07
C ALA A 259 -14.93 2.80 39.03
N MET A 260 -15.67 1.69 39.23
CA MET A 260 -17.12 1.72 39.47
C MET A 260 -17.38 1.63 40.96
N GLN A 261 -18.15 2.57 41.50
CA GLN A 261 -18.48 2.68 42.91
C GLN A 261 -19.98 2.74 43.14
N ARG A 262 -20.42 2.27 44.31
CA ARG A 262 -21.79 2.35 44.82
C ARG A 262 -21.78 3.07 46.16
N PRO A 263 -22.84 3.79 46.53
CA PRO A 263 -22.96 4.32 47.88
C PRO A 263 -23.28 3.22 48.90
N THR A 264 -22.91 3.46 50.15
CA THR A 264 -23.31 2.65 51.31
C THR A 264 -24.23 3.40 52.26
N GLY A 265 -24.31 4.72 52.16
CA GLY A 265 -25.20 5.58 52.93
C GLY A 265 -26.24 6.27 52.06
N THR A 266 -27.43 6.48 52.62
CA THR A 266 -28.53 7.23 52.00
C THR A 266 -29.07 8.24 53.02
N ALA A 267 -29.48 9.41 52.55
CA ALA A 267 -30.11 10.48 53.32
C ALA A 267 -31.19 11.16 52.49
N TYR A 268 -32.18 11.77 53.15
CA TYR A 268 -33.20 12.57 52.47
C TYR A 268 -32.79 14.04 52.42
N VAL A 269 -33.12 14.71 51.31
CA VAL A 269 -32.90 16.15 51.19
C VAL A 269 -34.06 16.90 51.86
N LYS A 270 -33.76 17.58 52.97
CA LYS A 270 -34.72 18.38 53.73
C LYS A 270 -34.95 19.76 53.10
N SER A 271 -33.89 20.38 52.59
CA SER A 271 -33.92 21.68 51.92
C SER A 271 -32.68 21.88 51.04
N ALA A 272 -32.69 22.87 50.16
CA ALA A 272 -31.52 23.32 49.42
C ALA A 272 -31.49 24.86 49.32
N ASP A 273 -30.30 25.46 49.39
CA ASP A 273 -30.14 26.90 49.16
C ASP A 273 -29.71 27.19 47.73
N TYR A 274 -30.14 28.36 47.25
CA TYR A 274 -29.72 28.93 45.99
C TYR A 274 -28.41 29.72 46.11
N VAL A 275 -27.63 29.69 45.03
CA VAL A 275 -26.56 30.63 44.75
C VAL A 275 -26.85 31.29 43.40
N TYR A 276 -26.60 32.60 43.30
CA TYR A 276 -26.71 33.30 42.03
C TYR A 276 -25.50 32.95 41.15
N VAL A 277 -25.76 32.43 39.96
CA VAL A 277 -24.76 32.09 38.96
C VAL A 277 -24.91 33.07 37.80
N ASP A 278 -23.84 33.76 37.46
CA ASP A 278 -23.87 34.77 36.41
C ASP A 278 -24.32 34.18 35.07
N GLY A 279 -25.20 34.89 34.36
CA GLY A 279 -25.83 34.42 33.11
C GLY A 279 -26.86 33.28 33.25
N LEU A 280 -26.98 32.61 34.40
CA LEU A 280 -27.90 31.49 34.61
C LEU A 280 -28.97 31.76 35.68
N GLY A 281 -28.73 32.72 36.59
CA GLY A 281 -29.64 33.06 37.69
C GLY A 281 -29.45 32.15 38.91
N TYR A 282 -30.46 32.08 39.78
CA TYR A 282 -30.39 31.29 41.01
C TYR A 282 -30.39 29.78 40.72
N ARG A 283 -29.43 29.06 41.32
CA ARG A 283 -29.31 27.60 41.21
C ARG A 283 -29.04 26.96 42.56
N TYR A 284 -29.60 25.78 42.81
CA TYR A 284 -29.31 25.03 44.04
C TYR A 284 -27.84 24.63 44.08
N LYS A 285 -27.19 24.87 45.22
CA LYS A 285 -25.80 24.47 45.46
C LYS A 285 -25.61 23.83 46.84
N ASN A 286 -26.25 24.38 47.86
CA ASN A 286 -26.12 23.85 49.22
C ASN A 286 -27.26 22.88 49.52
N VAL A 287 -26.98 21.83 50.29
CA VAL A 287 -27.94 20.78 50.62
C VAL A 287 -28.07 20.66 52.14
N TYR A 288 -29.30 20.59 52.63
CA TYR A 288 -29.61 20.28 54.02
C TYR A 288 -30.21 18.88 54.07
N LEU A 289 -29.60 18.01 54.87
CA LEU A 289 -30.08 16.66 55.06
C LEU A 289 -31.13 16.58 56.19
N ASP A 290 -31.80 15.45 56.29
CA ASP A 290 -32.85 15.18 57.28
C ASP A 290 -32.32 14.99 58.72
N ALA A 291 -31.06 14.56 58.85
CA ALA A 291 -30.40 14.29 60.13
C ALA A 291 -28.92 14.75 60.15
N LEU A 292 -28.21 14.39 61.22
CA LEU A 292 -26.75 14.53 61.31
C LEU A 292 -26.06 13.30 60.71
N TYR A 293 -25.15 13.53 59.76
CA TYR A 293 -24.33 12.51 59.11
C TYR A 293 -22.83 12.81 59.25
N PRO A 294 -22.21 12.49 60.41
CA PRO A 294 -20.80 12.81 60.68
C PRO A 294 -19.79 12.10 59.78
N SER A 295 -20.22 11.05 59.09
CA SER A 295 -19.38 10.27 58.17
C SER A 295 -19.05 11.01 56.87
N ILE A 296 -19.84 12.03 56.50
CA ILE A 296 -19.61 12.83 55.29
C ILE A 296 -18.56 13.90 55.58
N LYS A 297 -17.53 13.97 54.74
CA LYS A 297 -16.38 14.88 54.89
C LYS A 297 -16.19 15.75 53.66
N PRO A 298 -15.56 16.94 53.80
CA PRO A 298 -15.07 17.69 52.65
C PRO A 298 -14.14 16.81 51.78
N GLY A 299 -14.31 16.85 50.46
CA GLY A 299 -13.62 16.02 49.49
C GLY A 299 -14.37 14.74 49.09
N ASP A 300 -15.41 14.34 49.83
CA ASP A 300 -16.19 13.14 49.49
C ASP A 300 -17.00 13.33 48.20
N LEU A 301 -17.03 12.28 47.38
CA LEU A 301 -17.94 12.18 46.25
C LEU A 301 -19.31 11.68 46.71
N VAL A 302 -20.35 12.39 46.29
CA VAL A 302 -21.74 12.14 46.67
C VAL A 302 -22.62 12.11 45.43
N LEU A 303 -23.75 11.41 45.53
CA LEU A 303 -24.74 11.32 44.45
C LEU A 303 -26.07 11.92 44.89
N LEU A 304 -26.73 12.59 43.95
CA LEU A 304 -28.07 13.11 44.12
C LEU A 304 -28.95 12.48 43.04
N ARG A 305 -29.97 11.74 43.47
CA ARG A 305 -30.95 11.11 42.59
C ARG A 305 -32.23 11.91 42.56
N ARG A 306 -32.81 12.04 41.37
CA ARG A 306 -34.19 12.49 41.17
C ARG A 306 -34.84 11.68 40.06
N GLY A 307 -35.90 10.95 40.39
CA GLY A 307 -36.53 10.00 39.46
C GLY A 307 -35.53 8.95 38.96
N VAL A 308 -35.32 8.92 37.63
CA VAL A 308 -34.41 7.97 36.95
C VAL A 308 -32.99 8.49 36.76
N PHE A 309 -32.73 9.75 37.10
CA PHE A 309 -31.44 10.40 36.89
C PHE A 309 -30.67 10.55 38.19
N VAL A 310 -29.33 10.48 38.07
CA VAL A 310 -28.39 10.64 39.17
C VAL A 310 -27.30 11.59 38.72
N ARG A 311 -27.02 12.61 39.54
CA ARG A 311 -25.93 13.56 39.34
C ARG A 311 -24.91 13.38 40.47
N TRP A 312 -23.65 13.65 40.17
CA TRP A 312 -22.56 13.52 41.13
C TRP A 312 -22.00 14.88 41.53
N PHE A 313 -21.50 14.99 42.75
CA PHE A 313 -20.89 16.22 43.28
C PHE A 313 -19.74 15.90 44.23
N THR A 314 -18.86 16.86 44.42
CA THR A 314 -17.82 16.81 45.46
C THR A 314 -18.22 17.73 46.60
N VAL A 315 -18.15 17.23 47.84
CA VAL A 315 -18.46 18.03 49.03
C VAL A 315 -17.33 19.03 49.27
N SER A 316 -17.62 20.32 49.16
CA SER A 316 -16.65 21.41 49.44
C SER A 316 -16.52 21.69 50.94
N SER A 317 -17.63 21.69 51.67
CA SER A 317 -17.61 21.85 53.12
C SER A 317 -18.82 21.19 53.78
N VAL A 318 -18.66 20.84 55.06
CA VAL A 318 -19.68 20.21 55.91
C VAL A 318 -19.81 21.04 57.18
N SER A 319 -21.04 21.38 57.55
CA SER A 319 -21.34 22.13 58.77
C SER A 319 -22.63 21.63 59.41
N THR A 320 -22.79 21.89 60.71
CA THR A 320 -24.07 21.64 61.41
C THR A 320 -24.94 22.88 61.31
N TYR A 321 -26.21 22.70 60.93
CA TYR A 321 -27.20 23.78 60.86
C TYR A 321 -28.36 23.48 61.81
N ASN A 322 -28.75 24.45 62.64
CA ASN A 322 -29.88 24.30 63.56
C ASN A 322 -31.19 24.61 62.83
N TRP A 323 -31.86 23.57 62.34
CA TRP A 323 -33.11 23.67 61.59
C TRP A 323 -34.28 23.98 62.51
N THR A 324 -35.00 25.06 62.26
CA THR A 324 -36.23 25.40 63.00
C THR A 324 -37.37 24.47 62.57
N VAL A 325 -37.81 23.59 63.48
CA VAL A 325 -38.95 22.67 63.28
C VAL A 325 -40.26 23.39 63.57
N GLN A 326 -40.28 24.23 64.60
CA GLN A 326 -41.39 25.11 64.93
C GLN A 326 -40.85 26.51 65.22
N SER A 327 -41.33 27.51 64.49
CA SER A 327 -40.98 28.91 64.73
C SER A 327 -41.37 29.33 66.14
N ALA A 328 -40.65 30.31 66.69
CA ALA A 328 -41.02 30.88 67.98
C ALA A 328 -42.45 31.43 67.88
N GLN A 329 -43.29 31.10 68.86
CA GLN A 329 -44.68 31.57 68.91
C GLN A 329 -44.82 32.55 70.07
N THR A 330 -45.31 33.73 69.76
CA THR A 330 -45.71 34.69 70.79
C THR A 330 -47.15 34.40 71.16
N ILE A 331 -47.35 33.92 72.39
CA ILE A 331 -48.67 33.73 72.98
C ILE A 331 -48.99 34.99 73.78
N SER A 332 -50.01 35.71 73.35
CA SER A 332 -50.54 36.88 74.06
C SER A 332 -51.79 36.47 74.82
N SER A 333 -51.81 36.67 76.14
CA SER A 333 -53.00 36.50 76.97
C SER A 333 -53.32 37.81 77.68
N THR A 334 -54.58 38.27 77.57
CA THR A 334 -55.04 39.51 78.18
C THR A 334 -55.99 39.21 79.33
N TYR A 335 -55.67 39.71 80.52
CA TYR A 335 -56.53 39.62 81.70
C TYR A 335 -56.54 40.97 82.42
N ASP A 336 -57.72 41.47 82.80
CA ASP A 336 -57.92 42.77 83.47
C ASP A 336 -57.22 43.96 82.76
N GLY A 337 -57.38 44.05 81.43
CA GLY A 337 -56.83 45.15 80.62
C GLY A 337 -55.30 45.16 80.44
N LYS A 338 -54.57 44.17 81.00
CA LYS A 338 -53.12 44.00 80.80
C LYS A 338 -52.83 42.79 79.90
N THR A 339 -52.12 43.03 78.79
CA THR A 339 -51.65 41.97 77.90
C THR A 339 -50.29 41.45 78.36
N LEU A 340 -50.22 40.19 78.77
CA LEU A 340 -48.95 39.48 78.97
C LEU A 340 -48.61 38.71 77.69
N THR A 341 -47.45 38.98 77.14
CA THR A 341 -46.84 38.22 76.04
C THR A 341 -45.81 37.26 76.59
N THR A 342 -45.96 35.97 76.32
CA THR A 342 -44.93 34.95 76.55
C THR A 342 -44.49 34.40 75.20
N THR A 343 -43.18 34.39 74.98
CA THR A 343 -42.60 33.85 73.76
C THR A 343 -42.16 32.42 74.01
N VAL A 344 -42.82 31.45 73.36
CA VAL A 344 -42.32 30.08 73.28
C VAL A 344 -41.14 30.08 72.31
N PRO A 345 -39.91 29.72 72.74
CA PRO A 345 -38.75 29.76 71.88
C PRO A 345 -38.89 28.74 70.73
N ALA A 346 -38.25 29.04 69.60
CA ALA A 346 -38.28 28.16 68.44
C ALA A 346 -37.67 26.79 68.76
N VAL A 347 -38.34 25.72 68.38
CA VAL A 347 -37.81 24.35 68.49
C VAL A 347 -36.86 24.13 67.32
N LYS A 348 -35.59 23.85 67.62
CA LYS A 348 -34.55 23.62 66.60
C LYS A 348 -33.96 22.23 66.72
N THR A 349 -33.64 21.62 65.58
CA THR A 349 -32.97 20.31 65.49
C THR A 349 -31.72 20.46 64.61
N PRO A 350 -30.54 19.97 65.05
CA PRO A 350 -29.34 20.03 64.23
C PRO A 350 -29.45 19.08 63.03
N VAL A 351 -29.08 19.57 61.85
CA VAL A 351 -29.00 18.82 60.60
C VAL A 351 -27.68 19.06 59.90
N THR A 352 -27.26 18.14 59.02
CA THR A 352 -26.06 18.32 58.19
C THR A 352 -26.34 19.28 57.04
N ARG A 353 -25.51 20.33 56.93
CA ARG A 353 -25.46 21.25 55.78
C ARG A 353 -24.19 21.00 54.98
N LEU A 354 -24.36 20.73 53.69
CA LEU A 354 -23.29 20.48 52.73
C LEU A 354 -23.22 21.63 51.72
N VAL A 355 -22.01 22.10 51.41
CA VAL A 355 -21.75 22.95 50.24
C VAL A 355 -21.13 22.07 49.18
N LEU A 356 -21.75 21.98 47.99
CA LEU A 356 -21.20 21.22 46.87
C LEU A 356 -20.21 22.08 46.07
N ASP A 357 -19.35 21.45 45.27
CA ASP A 357 -18.36 22.10 44.41
C ASP A 357 -19.01 23.05 43.40
N THR A 358 -20.10 22.60 42.77
CA THR A 358 -20.85 23.36 41.77
C THR A 358 -22.37 23.30 42.05
N HIS A 359 -23.14 24.01 41.25
CA HIS A 359 -24.59 24.00 41.33
C HIS A 359 -25.18 22.72 40.71
N TRP A 360 -26.41 22.37 41.12
CA TRP A 360 -27.05 21.10 40.77
C TRP A 360 -27.25 20.90 39.27
N ASP A 361 -27.42 21.99 38.52
CA ASP A 361 -27.67 22.00 37.07
C ASP A 361 -26.41 22.17 36.21
N GLU A 362 -25.24 21.85 36.76
CA GLU A 362 -23.99 21.88 36.00
C GLU A 362 -24.04 20.85 34.87
N ALA A 363 -23.91 21.29 33.62
CA ALA A 363 -24.07 20.44 32.45
C ALA A 363 -23.07 19.27 32.42
N ALA A 364 -21.89 19.42 33.04
CA ALA A 364 -20.92 18.35 33.18
C ALA A 364 -21.34 17.23 34.16
N ARG A 365 -22.37 17.46 34.99
CA ARG A 365 -22.91 16.49 35.96
C ARG A 365 -24.16 15.77 35.45
N CYS A 366 -24.78 16.30 34.39
CA CYS A 366 -26.00 15.75 33.80
C CYS A 366 -25.67 14.64 32.79
N ALA A 367 -26.52 13.60 32.78
CA ALA A 367 -26.57 12.69 31.64
C ALA A 367 -27.07 13.44 30.40
N PRO A 368 -26.71 13.04 29.17
CA PRO A 368 -27.21 13.66 27.94
C PRO A 368 -28.74 13.74 27.85
N GLU A 369 -29.43 12.76 28.44
CA GLU A 369 -30.89 12.69 28.46
C GLU A 369 -31.53 13.52 29.60
N ASP A 370 -30.73 13.99 30.57
CA ASP A 370 -31.20 14.78 31.71
C ASP A 370 -31.19 16.28 31.38
N THR A 371 -32.21 16.71 30.64
CA THR A 371 -32.37 18.11 30.21
C THR A 371 -33.15 18.96 31.21
N ALA A 372 -33.64 18.38 32.30
CA ALA A 372 -34.47 19.07 33.27
C ALA A 372 -33.63 19.91 34.23
N MET A 373 -34.08 21.13 34.51
CA MET A 373 -33.56 21.90 35.63
C MET A 373 -34.09 21.32 36.94
N TRP A 374 -33.18 21.02 37.86
CA TRP A 374 -33.49 20.57 39.21
C TRP A 374 -33.62 21.77 40.16
N SER A 375 -32.95 22.88 39.88
CA SER A 375 -33.20 24.15 40.58
C SER A 375 -34.65 24.61 40.38
N GLY A 376 -35.36 24.86 41.49
CA GLY A 376 -36.77 25.27 41.48
C GLY A 376 -37.78 24.12 41.55
N THR A 377 -37.32 22.89 41.76
CA THR A 377 -38.19 21.71 41.92
C THR A 377 -38.25 21.24 43.37
N ALA A 378 -39.27 20.45 43.73
CA ALA A 378 -39.44 19.98 45.10
C ALA A 378 -38.27 19.08 45.52
N VAL A 379 -37.49 19.53 46.50
CA VAL A 379 -36.34 18.79 47.04
C VAL A 379 -36.72 17.46 47.68
N THR A 380 -38.01 17.29 48.05
CA THR A 380 -38.57 16.03 48.57
C THR A 380 -38.49 14.88 47.57
N ASP A 381 -38.37 15.17 46.27
CA ASP A 381 -38.21 14.17 45.22
C ASP A 381 -36.75 13.72 45.04
N CYS A 382 -35.84 14.27 45.84
CA CYS A 382 -34.42 14.04 45.74
C CYS A 382 -33.91 13.13 46.87
N THR A 383 -33.15 12.10 46.50
CA THR A 383 -32.44 11.22 47.44
C THR A 383 -30.95 11.49 47.36
N PHE A 384 -30.31 11.63 48.52
CA PHE A 384 -28.88 11.89 48.64
C PHE A 384 -28.13 10.61 49.03
N TYR A 385 -27.02 10.32 48.37
CA TYR A 385 -26.21 9.13 48.64
C TYR A 385 -24.75 9.50 48.91
N PHE A 386 -24.14 8.78 49.85
CA PHE A 386 -22.77 9.02 50.31
C PHE A 386 -22.06 7.70 50.66
N GLY A 387 -20.77 7.77 50.98
CA GLY A 387 -19.96 6.60 51.33
C GLY A 387 -19.68 5.70 50.12
N MET A 388 -18.94 6.20 49.14
CA MET A 388 -18.66 5.45 47.90
C MET A 388 -17.69 4.29 48.15
N HIS A 389 -18.12 3.06 47.84
CA HIS A 389 -17.30 1.84 47.87
C HIS A 389 -17.27 1.17 46.49
N THR A 390 -16.24 0.36 46.23
CA THR A 390 -16.12 -0.38 44.96
C THR A 390 -17.35 -1.25 44.70
N ALA A 391 -17.92 -1.11 43.52
CA ALA A 391 -19.11 -1.82 43.05
C ALA A 391 -18.81 -2.94 42.05
N GLY A 392 -17.58 -2.98 41.52
CA GLY A 392 -17.09 -4.00 40.59
C GLY A 392 -15.75 -3.61 39.99
N ARG A 393 -15.03 -4.60 39.46
CA ARG A 393 -13.76 -4.38 38.76
C ARG A 393 -14.03 -4.29 37.26
N ILE A 394 -13.87 -3.10 36.69
CA ILE A 394 -14.07 -2.87 35.25
C ILE A 394 -12.96 -3.61 34.46
N VAL A 395 -13.34 -4.18 33.32
CA VAL A 395 -12.45 -4.81 32.33
C VAL A 395 -12.79 -4.28 30.95
N GLY A 396 -11.80 -4.16 30.07
CA GLY A 396 -12.06 -3.99 28.65
C GLY A 396 -12.63 -5.27 28.04
N GLU A 397 -13.43 -5.15 26.99
CA GLU A 397 -13.86 -6.31 26.20
C GLU A 397 -12.80 -6.60 25.12
N ALA A 398 -12.51 -7.88 24.87
CA ALA A 398 -11.71 -8.28 23.73
C ALA A 398 -12.59 -8.34 22.47
N GLU A 399 -12.04 -7.87 21.35
CA GLU A 399 -12.68 -7.95 20.05
C GLU A 399 -12.50 -9.35 19.43
N ALA A 400 -13.42 -9.76 18.56
CA ALA A 400 -13.30 -11.04 17.85
C ALA A 400 -12.09 -11.07 16.88
N LYS A 401 -11.56 -9.91 16.49
CA LYS A 401 -10.43 -9.76 15.57
C LYS A 401 -9.31 -8.95 16.21
N ILE A 402 -8.06 -9.28 15.88
CA ILE A 402 -6.87 -8.59 16.39
C ILE A 402 -6.51 -7.41 15.49
N GLY A 403 -6.67 -6.20 16.02
CA GLY A 403 -6.29 -4.96 15.34
C GLY A 403 -4.83 -4.55 15.58
N ALA A 404 -4.33 -3.63 14.75
CA ALA A 404 -2.95 -3.13 14.82
C ALA A 404 -2.61 -2.38 16.12
N GLN A 405 -3.63 -1.92 16.85
CA GLN A 405 -3.47 -1.15 18.10
C GLN A 405 -3.75 -2.02 19.34
N ASP A 406 -3.98 -3.32 19.16
CA ASP A 406 -4.25 -4.23 20.27
C ASP A 406 -2.96 -4.67 20.93
N SER A 407 -3.04 -5.02 22.22
CA SER A 407 -1.94 -5.69 22.91
C SER A 407 -1.72 -7.07 22.26
N LEU A 408 -0.56 -7.25 21.63
CA LEU A 408 -0.22 -8.50 20.93
C LEU A 408 0.48 -9.45 21.89
N LYS A 409 -0.29 -10.38 22.47
CA LYS A 409 0.23 -11.37 23.41
C LYS A 409 0.16 -12.76 22.83
N VAL A 410 1.28 -13.49 22.90
CA VAL A 410 1.33 -14.90 22.48
C VAL A 410 0.77 -15.81 23.57
N ARG A 411 0.16 -16.93 23.13
CA ARG A 411 -0.39 -17.96 24.00
C ARG A 411 0.70 -18.76 24.71
N GLU A 412 1.77 -19.08 24.00
CA GLU A 412 2.84 -19.95 24.47
C GLU A 412 3.84 -19.19 25.36
N LYS A 413 4.54 -19.91 26.25
CA LYS A 413 5.61 -19.33 27.06
C LYS A 413 6.82 -19.01 26.17
N VAL A 414 7.35 -17.80 26.30
CA VAL A 414 8.52 -17.36 25.54
C VAL A 414 9.80 -17.56 26.37
N GLU A 415 10.56 -18.63 26.07
CA GLU A 415 11.83 -18.94 26.75
C GLU A 415 12.95 -17.99 26.31
N ALA A 416 13.92 -17.64 27.16
CA ALA A 416 15.04 -16.80 26.74
C ALA A 416 15.98 -17.55 25.77
N VAL A 417 16.50 -16.84 24.75
CA VAL A 417 17.53 -17.34 23.83
C VAL A 417 18.62 -16.27 23.68
N ALA A 418 19.80 -16.64 23.17
CA ALA A 418 20.86 -15.69 22.88
C ALA A 418 20.37 -14.59 21.92
N ALA A 419 20.94 -13.38 22.04
CA ALA A 419 20.50 -12.21 21.28
C ALA A 419 20.55 -12.40 19.76
N GLU A 420 21.54 -13.16 19.25
CA GLU A 420 21.69 -13.49 17.84
C GLU A 420 20.56 -14.34 17.26
N TYR A 421 19.74 -14.98 18.10
CA TYR A 421 18.60 -15.80 17.68
C TYR A 421 17.24 -15.08 17.86
N GLN A 422 17.25 -13.81 18.26
CA GLN A 422 16.03 -13.03 18.38
C GLN A 422 15.58 -12.55 17.00
N PRO A 423 14.34 -12.85 16.56
CA PRO A 423 13.84 -12.33 15.29
C PRO A 423 13.59 -10.82 15.37
N GLU A 424 14.03 -10.10 14.34
CA GLU A 424 13.73 -8.67 14.15
C GLU A 424 12.49 -8.44 13.27
N ARG A 425 12.05 -9.50 12.57
CA ARG A 425 10.90 -9.49 11.68
C ARG A 425 10.00 -10.68 11.97
N PHE A 426 8.71 -10.45 11.81
CA PHE A 426 7.65 -11.41 12.05
C PHE A 426 6.64 -11.43 10.90
N ILE A 427 6.00 -12.58 10.69
CA ILE A 427 4.83 -12.71 9.81
C ILE A 427 3.65 -13.16 10.66
N LEU A 428 2.56 -12.40 10.60
CA LEU A 428 1.26 -12.80 11.12
C LEU A 428 0.46 -13.46 10.01
N ARG A 429 -0.24 -14.55 10.32
CA ARG A 429 -1.19 -15.21 9.43
C ARG A 429 -2.45 -15.55 10.21
N ASP A 430 -3.59 -15.10 9.73
CA ASP A 430 -4.88 -15.32 10.36
C ASP A 430 -5.59 -16.59 9.84
N LEU A 431 -6.78 -16.88 10.38
CA LEU A 431 -7.59 -18.04 9.99
C LEU A 431 -8.07 -17.97 8.53
N ASP A 432 -8.34 -16.76 8.04
CA ASP A 432 -8.82 -16.49 6.68
C ASP A 432 -7.66 -16.46 5.67
N GLU A 433 -6.45 -16.86 6.08
CA GLU A 433 -5.22 -16.87 5.28
C GLU A 433 -4.69 -15.48 4.91
N ASN A 434 -5.20 -14.41 5.55
CA ASN A 434 -4.60 -13.09 5.44
C ASN A 434 -3.28 -13.06 6.20
N ALA A 435 -2.26 -12.46 5.59
CA ALA A 435 -0.96 -12.35 6.22
C ALA A 435 -0.37 -10.95 6.10
N VAL A 436 0.41 -10.57 7.11
CA VAL A 436 1.17 -9.31 7.15
C VAL A 436 2.58 -9.59 7.67
N SER A 437 3.58 -8.96 7.05
CA SER A 437 4.95 -8.93 7.55
C SER A 437 5.18 -7.63 8.31
N LEU A 438 5.87 -7.70 9.44
CA LEU A 438 6.14 -6.56 10.30
C LEU A 438 7.48 -6.71 11.02
N GLY A 439 8.17 -5.61 11.23
CA GLY A 439 9.30 -5.52 12.14
C GLY A 439 8.82 -5.47 13.59
N GLY A 440 9.64 -5.97 14.51
CA GLY A 440 9.30 -5.91 15.93
C GLY A 440 10.24 -6.71 16.80
N ALA A 441 9.85 -6.87 18.06
CA ALA A 441 10.56 -7.69 19.04
C ALA A 441 9.56 -8.46 19.90
N LEU A 442 9.85 -9.73 20.16
CA LEU A 442 9.06 -10.57 21.07
C LEU A 442 9.77 -10.66 22.42
N SER A 443 9.17 -10.07 23.45
CA SER A 443 9.67 -10.13 24.83
C SER A 443 9.46 -11.52 25.45
N THR A 444 10.27 -11.86 26.46
CA THR A 444 10.11 -13.10 27.25
C THR A 444 8.79 -13.15 28.04
N ASN A 445 8.13 -12.00 28.23
CA ASN A 445 6.79 -11.91 28.82
C ASN A 445 5.68 -12.26 27.82
N GLY A 446 6.02 -12.61 26.58
CA GLY A 446 5.07 -12.99 25.54
C GLY A 446 4.40 -11.82 24.83
N ILE A 447 4.89 -10.59 25.02
CA ILE A 447 4.36 -9.40 24.34
C ILE A 447 5.21 -9.13 23.10
N LEU A 448 4.54 -9.06 21.95
CA LEU A 448 5.12 -8.63 20.68
C LEU A 448 4.97 -7.11 20.54
N THR A 449 6.09 -6.40 20.47
CA THR A 449 6.11 -4.96 20.15
C THR A 449 6.39 -4.78 18.66
N VAL A 450 5.51 -4.08 17.96
CA VAL A 450 5.62 -3.80 16.51
C VAL A 450 6.37 -2.49 16.30
N SER A 451 7.20 -2.42 15.25
CA SER A 451 7.88 -1.19 14.84
C SER A 451 6.87 -0.11 14.43
N GLU A 452 7.11 1.15 14.79
CA GLU A 452 6.19 2.27 14.52
C GLU A 452 5.87 2.49 13.03
N ALA A 453 6.74 2.02 12.13
CA ALA A 453 6.55 2.13 10.68
C ALA A 453 5.55 1.11 10.13
N ASP A 454 5.24 0.04 10.87
CA ASP A 454 4.40 -1.07 10.42
C ASP A 454 3.01 -1.00 11.05
N SER A 455 1.99 -1.19 10.23
CA SER A 455 0.59 -1.28 10.66
C SER A 455 -0.22 -2.05 9.62
N TRP A 456 -1.37 -2.59 10.01
CA TRP A 456 -2.28 -3.30 9.10
C TRP A 456 -3.70 -2.75 9.20
N GLY A 457 -4.44 -2.87 8.10
CA GLY A 457 -5.77 -2.27 7.96
C GLY A 457 -6.86 -3.04 8.69
N ALA A 458 -7.34 -4.13 8.08
CA ALA A 458 -8.43 -4.93 8.65
C ALA A 458 -7.92 -5.82 9.79
N GLY A 459 -8.69 -5.96 10.88
CA GLY A 459 -8.33 -6.86 11.98
C GLY A 459 -8.16 -8.31 11.51
N LEU A 460 -7.20 -9.01 12.11
CA LEU A 460 -6.85 -10.40 11.80
C LEU A 460 -7.80 -11.36 12.54
N THR A 461 -8.37 -12.32 11.81
CA THR A 461 -9.30 -13.32 12.37
C THR A 461 -8.53 -14.43 13.13
N PRO A 462 -8.72 -14.61 14.44
CA PRO A 462 -8.07 -15.68 15.20
C PRO A 462 -8.48 -17.09 14.75
N PRO A 463 -7.64 -18.12 14.97
CA PRO A 463 -6.29 -18.04 15.56
C PRO A 463 -5.29 -17.39 14.62
N VAL A 464 -4.49 -16.45 15.15
CA VAL A 464 -3.43 -15.77 14.38
C VAL A 464 -2.09 -16.43 14.71
N SER A 465 -1.46 -17.05 13.72
CA SER A 465 -0.11 -17.59 13.84
C SER A 465 0.93 -16.48 13.66
N LEU A 466 1.90 -16.42 14.56
CA LEU A 466 3.07 -15.54 14.53
C LEU A 466 4.30 -16.36 14.16
N TYR A 467 4.99 -16.02 13.06
CA TYR A 467 6.23 -16.68 12.62
C TYR A 467 7.43 -15.76 12.82
N GLY A 468 8.49 -16.25 13.47
CA GLY A 468 9.76 -15.54 13.68
C GLY A 468 10.96 -16.15 12.94
N ALA A 469 10.89 -17.42 12.53
CA ALA A 469 11.94 -18.05 11.71
C ALA A 469 11.72 -17.72 10.23
N ILE A 470 12.10 -16.51 9.82
CA ILE A 470 11.88 -15.99 8.46
C ILE A 470 13.17 -16.03 7.65
N LEU A 471 13.13 -16.73 6.52
CA LEU A 471 14.22 -16.80 5.56
C LEU A 471 13.86 -16.03 4.29
N ARG A 472 14.67 -15.03 3.96
CA ARG A 472 14.57 -14.32 2.68
C ARG A 472 15.20 -15.16 1.56
N ALA A 473 14.45 -15.40 0.49
CA ALA A 473 14.94 -16.07 -0.72
C ALA A 473 14.67 -15.22 -1.98
N ARG A 474 15.47 -15.43 -3.03
CA ARG A 474 15.33 -14.78 -4.33
C ARG A 474 14.97 -15.78 -5.42
N ARG A 475 14.25 -15.35 -6.45
CA ARG A 475 14.00 -16.15 -7.64
C ARG A 475 15.31 -16.40 -8.39
N GLY A 476 15.57 -17.65 -8.71
CA GLY A 476 16.69 -18.08 -9.52
C GLY A 476 17.22 -19.44 -9.09
N GLU A 477 17.41 -20.34 -10.06
CA GLU A 477 18.07 -21.63 -9.85
C GLU A 477 19.58 -21.48 -9.99
N LYS A 478 20.34 -22.13 -9.11
CA LYS A 478 21.80 -22.02 -9.03
C LYS A 478 22.47 -22.87 -10.09
N VAL A 479 23.38 -22.26 -10.86
CA VAL A 479 24.31 -22.96 -11.76
C VAL A 479 25.73 -22.82 -11.21
N THR A 480 26.42 -23.94 -11.07
CA THR A 480 27.79 -23.99 -10.55
C THR A 480 28.74 -24.60 -11.57
N ALA A 481 29.89 -23.94 -11.76
CA ALA A 481 30.98 -24.44 -12.58
C ALA A 481 30.58 -24.79 -14.03
N GLU A 482 29.78 -23.94 -14.67
CA GLU A 482 29.46 -24.11 -16.08
C GLU A 482 30.68 -23.74 -16.93
N VAL A 483 31.20 -24.70 -17.70
CA VAL A 483 32.27 -24.44 -18.67
C VAL A 483 31.68 -23.74 -19.89
N LEU A 484 32.08 -22.48 -20.08
CA LEU A 484 31.64 -21.63 -21.19
C LEU A 484 32.44 -21.88 -22.46
N GLY A 485 33.74 -22.15 -22.32
CA GLY A 485 34.63 -22.44 -23.44
C GLY A 485 36.10 -22.28 -23.09
N ILE A 486 36.93 -22.25 -24.13
CA ILE A 486 38.39 -22.13 -24.06
C ILE A 486 38.78 -20.76 -24.63
N GLY A 487 39.68 -20.07 -23.93
CA GLY A 487 40.27 -18.81 -24.37
C GLY A 487 41.12 -18.98 -25.61
N ASP A 488 41.06 -18.00 -26.51
CA ASP A 488 41.92 -17.87 -27.68
C ASP A 488 42.47 -16.44 -27.74
N GLY A 489 43.77 -16.29 -27.47
CA GLY A 489 44.42 -14.98 -27.44
C GLY A 489 44.54 -14.29 -28.78
N SER A 490 44.28 -14.99 -29.89
CA SER A 490 44.22 -14.37 -31.23
C SER A 490 42.92 -13.59 -31.45
N ILE A 491 41.86 -13.88 -30.67
CA ILE A 491 40.55 -13.29 -30.84
C ILE A 491 40.39 -12.11 -29.87
N ALA A 492 40.38 -10.89 -30.42
CA ALA A 492 39.99 -9.70 -29.67
C ALA A 492 38.48 -9.76 -29.32
N ASN A 493 38.09 -9.25 -28.14
CA ASN A 493 36.69 -9.25 -27.70
C ASN A 493 36.02 -10.63 -27.74
N GLN A 494 36.77 -11.68 -27.42
CA GLN A 494 36.24 -13.04 -27.42
C GLN A 494 34.99 -13.12 -26.54
N THR A 495 33.91 -13.69 -27.09
CA THR A 495 32.58 -13.68 -26.48
C THR A 495 32.05 -15.10 -26.29
N PHE A 496 31.47 -15.36 -25.11
CA PHE A 496 30.86 -16.64 -24.76
C PHE A 496 29.39 -16.44 -24.36
N ARG A 497 28.57 -17.47 -24.57
CA ARG A 497 27.14 -17.44 -24.25
C ARG A 497 26.83 -18.38 -23.08
N LEU A 498 26.03 -17.92 -22.12
CA LEU A 498 25.49 -18.79 -21.06
C LEU A 498 24.49 -19.80 -21.64
N ARG A 499 24.52 -21.05 -21.15
CA ARG A 499 23.59 -22.10 -21.59
C ARG A 499 22.20 -21.95 -20.99
N LYS A 500 22.09 -21.41 -19.77
CA LYS A 500 20.80 -21.19 -19.10
C LYS A 500 20.40 -19.71 -19.16
N LYS A 501 19.10 -19.48 -19.23
CA LYS A 501 18.51 -18.15 -19.40
C LYS A 501 17.13 -18.05 -18.75
N PRO A 502 16.66 -16.83 -18.48
CA PRO A 502 17.42 -15.57 -18.46
C PRO A 502 18.38 -15.52 -17.25
N LEU A 503 19.52 -14.82 -17.38
CA LEU A 503 20.43 -14.54 -16.25
C LEU A 503 19.71 -13.71 -15.19
N THR A 504 19.85 -14.10 -13.92
CA THR A 504 19.24 -13.40 -12.80
C THR A 504 20.05 -12.16 -12.41
N TYR A 505 19.38 -11.02 -12.39
CA TYR A 505 19.88 -9.76 -11.83
C TYR A 505 19.20 -9.46 -10.49
N LEU A 506 19.91 -8.73 -9.64
CA LEU A 506 19.42 -8.21 -8.36
C LEU A 506 19.33 -6.69 -8.44
N ASP A 507 18.43 -6.13 -7.63
CA ASP A 507 18.42 -4.69 -7.38
C ASP A 507 19.71 -4.27 -6.69
N ALA A 508 20.34 -3.26 -7.26
CA ALA A 508 21.59 -2.67 -6.76
C ALA A 508 21.54 -1.16 -7.06
N PRO A 509 20.78 -0.37 -6.28
CA PRO A 509 20.60 1.06 -6.52
C PRO A 509 21.92 1.84 -6.51
N GLU A 510 22.94 1.33 -5.85
CA GLU A 510 24.31 1.86 -5.81
C GLU A 510 25.10 1.60 -7.11
N SER A 511 24.65 0.66 -7.93
CA SER A 511 25.22 0.37 -9.25
C SER A 511 24.83 1.46 -10.25
N GLU A 512 25.73 1.79 -11.17
CA GLU A 512 25.46 2.70 -12.30
C GLU A 512 24.19 2.31 -13.07
N LEU A 513 23.95 0.99 -13.23
CA LEU A 513 22.78 0.46 -13.94
C LEU A 513 21.55 0.30 -13.04
N GLY A 514 21.67 0.51 -11.73
CA GLY A 514 20.61 0.23 -10.73
C GLY A 514 20.37 -1.27 -10.49
N VAL A 515 21.07 -2.14 -11.20
CA VAL A 515 21.02 -3.60 -11.08
C VAL A 515 22.42 -4.18 -11.07
N ARG A 516 22.55 -5.40 -10.53
CA ARG A 516 23.79 -6.17 -10.51
C ARG A 516 23.52 -7.61 -10.96
N SER A 517 24.37 -8.13 -11.85
CA SER A 517 24.26 -9.53 -12.26
C SER A 517 24.65 -10.46 -11.10
N THR A 518 24.09 -11.67 -11.08
CA THR A 518 24.54 -12.71 -10.15
C THR A 518 25.75 -13.49 -10.66
N LEU A 519 26.26 -13.17 -11.84
CA LEU A 519 27.31 -13.90 -12.53
C LEU A 519 28.67 -13.69 -11.86
N LYS A 520 29.41 -14.79 -11.74
CA LYS A 520 30.82 -14.80 -11.38
C LYS A 520 31.56 -15.64 -12.40
N ILE A 521 32.53 -15.03 -13.07
CA ILE A 521 33.40 -15.67 -14.04
C ILE A 521 34.76 -15.96 -13.41
N TYR A 522 35.25 -17.17 -13.65
CA TYR A 522 36.59 -17.63 -13.30
C TYR A 522 37.29 -18.12 -14.56
N VAL A 523 38.53 -17.68 -14.77
CA VAL A 523 39.40 -18.16 -15.85
C VAL A 523 40.58 -18.86 -15.20
N ASP A 524 40.73 -20.16 -15.42
CA ASP A 524 41.68 -21.04 -14.72
C ASP A 524 41.66 -20.83 -13.19
N GLY A 525 40.47 -20.74 -12.61
CA GLY A 525 40.27 -20.56 -11.17
C GLY A 525 40.47 -19.13 -10.65
N VAL A 526 40.90 -18.19 -11.50
CA VAL A 526 41.05 -16.77 -11.13
C VAL A 526 39.76 -16.02 -11.41
N LYS A 527 39.21 -15.32 -10.41
CA LYS A 527 38.00 -14.51 -10.57
C LYS A 527 38.26 -13.26 -11.42
N TRP A 528 37.43 -13.05 -12.44
CA TRP A 528 37.41 -11.81 -13.24
C TRP A 528 36.32 -10.86 -12.73
N ARG A 529 36.48 -9.55 -12.99
CA ARG A 529 35.56 -8.50 -12.52
C ARG A 529 34.60 -8.07 -13.63
N GLU A 530 33.31 -8.11 -13.36
CA GLU A 530 32.31 -7.52 -14.26
C GLU A 530 32.43 -5.99 -14.22
N VAL A 531 32.43 -5.36 -15.39
CA VAL A 531 32.33 -3.90 -15.53
C VAL A 531 31.19 -3.56 -16.50
N PRO A 532 30.58 -2.36 -16.41
CA PRO A 532 29.50 -1.97 -17.33
C PRO A 532 29.98 -1.77 -18.77
N ARG A 533 31.24 -1.32 -18.94
CA ARG A 533 31.88 -0.95 -20.21
C ARG A 533 33.42 -1.05 -20.09
N PHE A 534 34.11 -1.29 -21.21
CA PHE A 534 35.58 -1.33 -21.27
C PHE A 534 36.24 0.05 -21.35
N TYR A 535 35.49 1.08 -21.76
CA TYR A 535 36.01 2.45 -21.86
C TYR A 535 36.63 2.93 -20.54
N GLY A 536 37.84 3.50 -20.62
CA GLY A 536 38.59 4.01 -19.46
C GLY A 536 39.24 2.92 -18.60
N ARG A 537 39.38 1.69 -19.10
CA ARG A 537 40.06 0.57 -18.42
C ARG A 537 41.38 0.24 -19.11
N GLY A 538 42.36 -0.23 -18.33
CA GLY A 538 43.67 -0.64 -18.84
C GLY A 538 43.66 -2.03 -19.49
N GLY A 539 44.59 -2.26 -20.44
CA GLY A 539 44.70 -3.49 -21.22
C GLY A 539 45.06 -4.76 -20.44
N GLU A 540 45.61 -4.63 -19.23
CA GLU A 540 45.97 -5.76 -18.36
C GLU A 540 44.90 -6.06 -17.29
N GLU A 541 43.80 -5.29 -17.26
CA GLU A 541 42.74 -5.51 -16.27
C GLU A 541 41.95 -6.80 -16.56
N ARG A 542 41.79 -7.67 -15.56
CA ARG A 542 40.97 -8.90 -15.64
C ARG A 542 39.48 -8.59 -15.54
N ILE A 543 38.92 -8.05 -16.63
CA ILE A 543 37.54 -7.56 -16.69
C ILE A 543 36.74 -8.21 -17.81
N TYR A 544 35.43 -8.27 -17.62
CA TYR A 544 34.47 -8.69 -18.65
C TYR A 544 33.22 -7.82 -18.59
N ILE A 545 32.46 -7.79 -19.68
CA ILE A 545 31.14 -7.17 -19.75
C ILE A 545 30.08 -8.23 -20.00
N VAL A 546 28.85 -7.94 -19.57
CA VAL A 546 27.68 -8.78 -19.86
C VAL A 546 26.68 -7.99 -20.69
N ARG A 547 26.17 -8.62 -21.75
CA ARG A 547 25.10 -8.09 -22.61
C ARG A 547 24.03 -9.13 -22.81
N GLN A 548 22.79 -8.69 -22.93
CA GLN A 548 21.66 -9.55 -23.25
C GLN A 548 21.20 -9.30 -24.67
N ASP A 549 20.78 -10.36 -25.36
CA ASP A 549 20.12 -10.26 -26.65
C ASP A 549 18.58 -10.22 -26.52
N GLU A 550 17.88 -10.10 -27.64
CA GLU A 550 16.41 -10.07 -27.67
C GLU A 550 15.74 -11.38 -27.23
N LYS A 551 16.48 -12.49 -27.24
CA LYS A 551 16.02 -13.83 -26.82
C LYS A 551 16.32 -14.13 -25.35
N GLY A 552 16.88 -13.16 -24.63
CA GLY A 552 17.29 -13.28 -23.23
C GLY A 552 18.59 -14.07 -23.03
N ASP A 553 19.32 -14.38 -24.10
CA ASP A 553 20.64 -15.00 -24.00
C ASP A 553 21.62 -13.97 -23.44
N SER A 554 22.50 -14.40 -22.53
CA SER A 554 23.53 -13.54 -21.93
C SER A 554 24.89 -13.85 -22.55
N LEU A 555 25.51 -12.80 -23.10
CA LEU A 555 26.81 -12.81 -23.75
C LEU A 555 27.85 -12.17 -22.83
N ILE A 556 28.94 -12.89 -22.60
CA ILE A 556 30.09 -12.47 -21.81
C ILE A 556 31.20 -12.14 -22.79
N THR A 557 31.61 -10.88 -22.84
CA THR A 557 32.70 -10.42 -23.71
C THR A 557 33.90 -10.04 -22.86
N PHE A 558 35.08 -10.51 -23.27
CA PHE A 558 36.37 -10.19 -22.66
C PHE A 558 37.05 -9.03 -23.41
N GLY A 559 38.15 -8.50 -22.86
CA GLY A 559 38.83 -7.34 -23.45
C GLY A 559 39.57 -7.64 -24.76
N ASP A 560 40.06 -6.58 -25.39
CA ASP A 560 40.82 -6.61 -26.64
C ASP A 560 42.33 -6.40 -26.44
N GLY A 561 42.82 -6.40 -25.20
CA GLY A 561 44.24 -6.22 -24.86
C GLY A 561 44.68 -4.75 -24.77
N GLU A 562 43.87 -3.82 -25.26
CA GLU A 562 44.06 -2.37 -25.02
C GLU A 562 43.12 -1.90 -23.90
N HIS A 563 41.88 -2.36 -23.95
CA HIS A 563 40.81 -2.10 -22.99
C HIS A 563 40.36 -3.42 -22.36
N GLY A 564 41.04 -3.81 -21.29
CA GLY A 564 40.86 -5.09 -20.62
C GLY A 564 41.67 -6.22 -21.26
N MET A 565 42.02 -7.19 -20.41
CA MET A 565 42.90 -8.30 -20.76
C MET A 565 42.22 -9.27 -21.73
N ARG A 566 42.95 -9.67 -22.79
CA ARG A 566 42.55 -10.81 -23.63
C ARG A 566 42.67 -12.11 -22.85
N LEU A 567 41.84 -13.07 -23.20
CA LEU A 567 42.03 -14.43 -22.73
C LEU A 567 43.30 -15.02 -23.31
N LYS A 568 44.06 -15.77 -22.50
CA LYS A 568 45.20 -16.52 -23.03
C LYS A 568 44.69 -17.79 -23.72
N THR A 569 45.37 -18.19 -24.78
CA THR A 569 45.03 -19.42 -25.50
C THR A 569 45.10 -20.63 -24.58
N GLY A 570 44.06 -21.46 -24.59
CA GLY A 570 43.98 -22.69 -23.77
C GLY A 570 43.41 -22.50 -22.36
N THR A 571 43.08 -21.27 -21.95
CA THR A 571 42.51 -21.02 -20.61
C THR A 571 41.04 -21.45 -20.53
N HIS A 572 40.62 -22.04 -19.42
CA HIS A 572 39.24 -22.49 -19.23
C HIS A 572 38.39 -21.39 -18.62
N VAL A 573 37.29 -21.04 -19.29
CA VAL A 573 36.34 -20.04 -18.81
C VAL A 573 35.15 -20.74 -18.15
N VAL A 574 34.92 -20.43 -16.87
CA VAL A 574 33.91 -21.06 -16.03
C VAL A 574 33.00 -20.03 -15.37
N GLY A 575 31.69 -20.24 -15.44
CA GLY A 575 30.66 -19.36 -14.88
C GLY A 575 29.89 -19.98 -13.72
N HIS A 576 29.57 -19.14 -12.72
CA HIS A 576 28.64 -19.43 -11.63
C HIS A 576 27.59 -18.33 -11.58
N TYR A 577 26.30 -18.68 -11.65
CA TYR A 577 25.22 -17.70 -11.74
C TYR A 577 23.88 -18.29 -11.32
N TYR A 578 22.85 -17.43 -11.30
CA TYR A 578 21.47 -17.84 -11.12
C TYR A 578 20.69 -17.54 -12.40
N PHE A 579 19.70 -18.37 -12.74
CA PHE A 579 18.84 -18.13 -13.90
C PHE A 579 17.35 -18.28 -13.58
N GLY A 580 16.52 -17.66 -14.42
CA GLY A 580 15.06 -17.74 -14.32
C GLY A 580 14.40 -16.53 -13.68
N ALA A 581 14.96 -15.32 -13.81
CA ALA A 581 14.32 -14.06 -13.38
C ALA A 581 13.11 -13.65 -14.25
N GLY A 582 12.29 -12.72 -13.76
CA GLY A 582 11.11 -12.21 -14.48
C GLY A 582 10.04 -11.61 -13.57
N LYS A 583 9.01 -11.01 -14.18
CA LYS A 583 7.90 -10.31 -13.49
C LYS A 583 6.90 -11.26 -12.83
N ALA A 584 6.63 -12.42 -13.42
CA ALA A 584 5.66 -13.36 -12.87
C ALA A 584 6.13 -13.84 -11.49
N THR A 585 5.33 -13.61 -10.45
CA THR A 585 5.65 -14.03 -9.08
C THR A 585 4.60 -15.01 -8.53
N PRO A 586 5.02 -16.08 -7.85
CA PRO A 586 4.10 -17.01 -7.23
C PRO A 586 3.27 -16.32 -6.13
N PRO A 587 1.94 -16.53 -6.10
CA PRO A 587 1.11 -15.99 -5.03
C PRO A 587 1.39 -16.71 -3.71
N ALA A 588 0.80 -16.21 -2.63
CA ALA A 588 0.90 -16.81 -1.31
C ALA A 588 0.58 -18.32 -1.37
N ARG A 589 1.27 -19.09 -0.52
CA ARG A 589 1.09 -20.53 -0.29
C ARG A 589 1.48 -21.46 -1.45
N THR A 590 1.94 -20.93 -2.58
CA THR A 590 2.35 -21.78 -3.72
C THR A 590 3.78 -22.29 -3.62
N ILE A 591 4.66 -21.62 -2.85
CA ILE A 591 6.01 -22.12 -2.53
C ILE A 591 5.92 -23.10 -1.38
N THR A 592 5.89 -24.39 -1.71
CA THR A 592 5.62 -25.49 -0.76
C THR A 592 6.75 -26.50 -0.69
N GLN A 593 7.58 -26.60 -1.73
CA GLN A 593 8.60 -27.64 -1.81
C GLN A 593 9.98 -27.09 -1.45
N MET A 594 10.66 -27.76 -0.52
CA MET A 594 12.08 -27.59 -0.29
C MET A 594 12.86 -28.50 -1.23
N VAL A 595 13.68 -27.94 -2.11
CA VAL A 595 14.49 -28.70 -3.08
C VAL A 595 15.80 -29.15 -2.44
N THR A 596 16.42 -28.30 -1.63
CA THR A 596 17.61 -28.65 -0.83
C THR A 596 17.17 -28.97 0.59
N PRO A 597 17.10 -30.25 1.01
CA PRO A 597 16.67 -30.59 2.37
C PRO A 597 17.66 -30.04 3.40
N VAL A 598 17.14 -29.40 4.45
CA VAL A 598 17.93 -28.87 5.56
C VAL A 598 17.55 -29.58 6.85
N LYS A 599 18.54 -30.17 7.53
CA LYS A 599 18.32 -30.87 8.79
C LYS A 599 17.73 -29.92 9.85
N GLY A 600 16.63 -30.33 10.48
CA GLY A 600 15.93 -29.55 11.52
C GLY A 600 14.81 -28.64 11.01
N VAL A 601 14.63 -28.51 9.69
CA VAL A 601 13.46 -27.87 9.09
C VAL A 601 12.43 -28.93 8.72
N THR A 602 11.22 -28.85 9.29
CA THR A 602 10.16 -29.85 9.09
C THR A 602 9.14 -29.44 8.04
N ALA A 603 8.85 -28.14 7.94
CA ALA A 603 7.92 -27.62 6.95
C ALA A 603 8.29 -26.21 6.50
N LEU A 604 7.83 -25.88 5.29
CA LEU A 604 7.93 -24.56 4.67
C LEU A 604 6.54 -23.95 4.60
N VAL A 605 6.39 -22.73 5.10
CA VAL A 605 5.15 -21.98 5.02
C VAL A 605 5.42 -20.69 4.25
N ASN A 606 4.59 -20.39 3.26
CA ASN A 606 4.67 -19.17 2.46
C ASN A 606 3.40 -18.31 2.65
N PRO A 607 3.20 -17.62 3.79
CA PRO A 607 1.96 -16.88 4.03
C PRO A 607 1.77 -15.68 3.08
N LEU A 608 2.86 -15.10 2.59
CA LEU A 608 2.84 -13.94 1.70
C LEU A 608 3.21 -14.35 0.27
N GLY A 609 2.73 -13.62 -0.73
CA GLY A 609 3.16 -13.80 -2.10
C GLY A 609 4.60 -13.35 -2.30
N ALA A 610 5.28 -13.93 -3.30
CA ALA A 610 6.55 -13.36 -3.74
C ALA A 610 6.31 -11.97 -4.34
N PHE A 611 7.24 -11.06 -4.09
CA PHE A 611 7.14 -9.65 -4.44
C PHE A 611 8.39 -9.19 -5.20
N GLY A 612 8.32 -8.00 -5.79
CA GLY A 612 9.35 -7.54 -6.72
C GLY A 612 9.39 -8.39 -7.98
N GLY A 613 10.57 -8.49 -8.59
CA GLY A 613 10.72 -9.16 -9.88
C GLY A 613 10.18 -8.31 -11.03
N ALA A 614 10.90 -8.34 -12.14
CA ALA A 614 10.50 -7.59 -13.32
C ALA A 614 11.06 -8.22 -14.57
N ASP A 615 10.32 -8.11 -15.66
CA ASP A 615 10.82 -8.50 -16.97
C ASP A 615 11.85 -7.49 -17.45
N ALA A 616 12.65 -7.95 -18.43
CA ALA A 616 13.52 -7.06 -19.17
C ALA A 616 12.69 -5.95 -19.83
N GLU A 617 13.33 -4.80 -20.02
CA GLU A 617 12.69 -3.63 -20.59
C GLU A 617 12.07 -3.93 -21.96
N SER A 618 10.82 -3.50 -22.13
CA SER A 618 10.09 -3.75 -23.37
C SER A 618 10.59 -2.85 -24.49
N LEU A 619 10.30 -3.23 -25.74
CA LEU A 619 10.62 -2.42 -26.91
C LEU A 619 10.07 -0.99 -26.79
N ALA A 620 8.84 -0.83 -26.30
CA ALA A 620 8.20 0.47 -26.13
C ALA A 620 8.90 1.33 -25.07
N ASP A 621 9.34 0.72 -23.98
CA ASP A 621 10.03 1.41 -22.89
C ASP A 621 11.40 1.89 -23.36
N ILE A 622 12.17 1.05 -24.06
CA ILE A 622 13.48 1.42 -24.62
C ILE A 622 13.35 2.62 -25.57
N LYS A 623 12.33 2.65 -26.43
CA LYS A 623 12.07 3.78 -27.33
C LYS A 623 11.80 5.09 -26.59
N GLN A 624 11.21 5.01 -25.41
CA GLN A 624 10.85 6.16 -24.60
C GLN A 624 12.01 6.63 -23.72
N TYR A 625 12.74 5.71 -23.10
CA TYR A 625 13.75 6.04 -22.08
C TYR A 625 15.17 6.17 -22.65
N ALA A 626 15.56 5.42 -23.68
CA ALA A 626 16.91 5.49 -24.22
C ALA A 626 17.30 6.88 -24.78
N PRO A 627 16.43 7.60 -25.51
CA PRO A 627 16.75 8.97 -25.93
C PRO A 627 16.90 9.93 -24.75
N ARG A 628 16.14 9.71 -23.67
CA ARG A 628 16.19 10.55 -22.46
C ARG A 628 17.48 10.33 -21.69
N SER A 629 17.96 9.09 -21.59
CA SER A 629 19.24 8.81 -20.92
C SER A 629 20.43 9.45 -21.62
N ALA A 630 20.39 9.62 -22.95
CA ALA A 630 21.45 10.32 -23.67
C ALA A 630 21.53 11.81 -23.29
N LEU A 631 20.41 12.44 -22.97
CA LEU A 631 20.36 13.84 -22.53
C LEU A 631 20.90 14.05 -21.12
N MET A 632 20.80 13.02 -20.26
CA MET A 632 21.27 13.05 -18.87
C MET A 632 22.81 13.07 -18.77
N LEU A 633 23.54 12.52 -19.75
CA LEU A 633 25.02 12.41 -19.72
C LEU A 633 25.58 11.83 -18.41
N GLY A 634 24.82 10.95 -17.74
CA GLY A 634 25.19 10.31 -16.48
C GLY A 634 24.92 11.11 -15.20
N ARG A 635 24.31 12.31 -15.27
CA ARG A 635 23.91 13.09 -14.08
C ARG A 635 22.50 13.66 -14.17
N ALA A 636 21.75 13.63 -13.07
CA ALA A 636 20.39 14.16 -13.03
C ALA A 636 20.41 15.68 -12.75
N VAL A 637 19.96 16.48 -13.71
CA VAL A 637 19.95 17.95 -13.59
C VAL A 637 18.54 18.51 -13.78
N SER A 638 17.87 18.16 -14.89
CA SER A 638 16.51 18.59 -15.21
C SER A 638 15.46 17.67 -14.60
N LEU A 639 14.21 18.15 -14.44
CA LEU A 639 13.10 17.31 -13.96
C LEU A 639 12.92 16.04 -14.81
N VAL A 640 13.15 16.12 -16.12
CA VAL A 640 13.06 14.98 -17.03
C VAL A 640 14.14 13.94 -16.73
N ASP A 641 15.32 14.36 -16.28
CA ASP A 641 16.38 13.44 -15.85
C ASP A 641 16.00 12.72 -14.55
N TYR A 642 15.46 13.45 -13.57
CA TYR A 642 14.93 12.86 -12.33
C TYR A 642 13.83 11.84 -12.62
N GLU A 643 12.92 12.14 -13.56
CA GLU A 643 11.91 11.20 -14.04
C GLU A 643 12.50 9.96 -14.69
N ALA A 644 13.52 10.13 -15.55
CA ALA A 644 14.18 9.03 -16.22
C ALA A 644 14.89 8.10 -15.24
N VAL A 645 15.59 8.65 -14.24
CA VAL A 645 16.28 7.86 -13.20
C VAL A 645 15.29 7.12 -12.32
N ALA A 646 14.21 7.80 -11.90
CA ALA A 646 13.14 7.18 -11.14
C ALA A 646 12.45 6.06 -11.94
N ALA A 647 12.08 6.30 -13.20
CA ALA A 647 11.46 5.31 -14.07
C ALA A 647 12.37 4.11 -14.39
N ALA A 648 13.69 4.32 -14.47
CA ALA A 648 14.67 3.25 -14.66
C ALA A 648 14.92 2.41 -13.39
N SER A 649 14.36 2.81 -12.24
CA SER A 649 14.51 2.09 -10.98
C SER A 649 13.55 0.91 -10.92
N ASN A 650 14.03 -0.23 -10.42
CA ASN A 650 13.23 -1.45 -10.44
C ASN A 650 11.96 -1.32 -9.58
N GLY A 651 10.87 -1.94 -10.04
CA GLY A 651 9.56 -1.85 -9.38
C GLY A 651 8.80 -0.55 -9.62
N VAL A 652 9.38 0.42 -10.35
CA VAL A 652 8.68 1.63 -10.79
C VAL A 652 7.94 1.34 -12.11
N ARG A 653 6.62 1.53 -12.10
CA ARG A 653 5.75 1.47 -13.29
C ARG A 653 5.69 2.81 -14.01
N SER A 654 5.71 3.90 -13.25
CA SER A 654 5.71 5.27 -13.78
C SER A 654 6.29 6.20 -12.74
N ALA A 655 6.99 7.25 -13.19
CA ALA A 655 7.48 8.31 -12.32
C ALA A 655 7.18 9.68 -12.94
N ARG A 656 7.03 10.69 -12.08
CA ARG A 656 6.87 12.09 -12.48
C ARG A 656 7.54 13.01 -11.48
N ALA A 657 8.25 14.01 -11.96
CA ALA A 657 8.97 14.97 -11.12
C ALA A 657 8.35 16.37 -11.26
N GLU A 658 8.36 17.12 -10.17
CA GLU A 658 7.99 18.53 -10.15
C GLU A 658 8.89 19.32 -9.20
N TRP A 659 8.94 20.63 -9.40
CA TRP A 659 9.43 21.55 -8.38
C TRP A 659 8.34 21.79 -7.35
N ARG A 660 8.68 21.63 -6.07
CA ARG A 660 7.75 21.88 -4.96
C ARG A 660 8.46 22.54 -3.79
N TRP A 661 7.77 23.43 -3.07
CA TRP A 661 8.25 23.96 -1.80
C TRP A 661 8.11 22.90 -0.69
N SER A 662 9.19 22.60 0.03
CA SER A 662 9.15 21.73 1.21
C SER A 662 9.01 22.57 2.47
N GLY A 663 7.90 22.42 3.19
CA GLY A 663 7.68 23.09 4.48
C GLY A 663 8.57 22.55 5.60
N VAL A 664 9.05 21.32 5.48
CA VAL A 664 9.98 20.72 6.47
C VAL A 664 11.40 21.24 6.25
N GLN A 665 11.84 21.31 4.99
CA GLN A 665 13.20 21.77 4.66
C GLN A 665 13.30 23.28 4.41
N GLN A 666 12.17 24.00 4.37
CA GLN A 666 12.07 25.45 4.10
C GLN A 666 12.82 25.88 2.82
N ARG A 667 12.76 25.07 1.76
CA ARG A 667 13.41 25.33 0.47
C ARG A 667 12.68 24.63 -0.69
N PRO A 668 12.87 25.06 -1.96
CA PRO A 668 12.40 24.29 -3.11
C PRO A 668 13.14 22.96 -3.20
N VAL A 669 12.40 21.90 -3.50
CA VAL A 669 12.89 20.53 -3.66
C VAL A 669 12.37 19.94 -4.96
N VAL A 670 13.11 19.00 -5.52
CA VAL A 670 12.59 18.13 -6.59
C VAL A 670 11.71 17.07 -5.93
N LYS A 671 10.40 17.13 -6.16
CA LYS A 671 9.44 16.12 -5.66
C LYS A 671 9.21 15.08 -6.74
N ILE A 672 9.57 13.83 -6.46
CA ILE A 672 9.36 12.69 -7.34
C ILE A 672 8.18 11.88 -6.82
N TRP A 673 7.18 11.73 -7.69
CA TRP A 673 6.04 10.85 -7.49
C TRP A 673 6.27 9.57 -8.29
N TYR A 674 6.02 8.41 -7.71
CA TYR A 674 6.14 7.13 -8.41
C TYR A 674 4.92 6.22 -8.20
N ILE A 675 4.60 5.42 -9.22
CA ILE A 675 3.70 4.27 -9.13
C ILE A 675 4.60 3.04 -9.04
N GLY A 676 4.54 2.29 -7.95
CA GLY A 676 5.38 1.11 -7.73
C GLY A 676 4.97 0.34 -6.47
N ALA A 677 5.63 -0.79 -6.22
CA ALA A 677 5.43 -1.55 -4.98
C ALA A 677 5.96 -0.81 -3.74
N GLY A 678 5.63 -1.31 -2.54
CA GLY A 678 6.19 -0.82 -1.28
C GLY A 678 7.73 -0.90 -1.27
N ASP A 679 8.39 0.01 -0.56
CA ASP A 679 9.85 0.20 -0.41
C ASP A 679 10.65 0.76 -1.61
N VAL A 680 10.06 0.84 -2.81
CA VAL A 680 10.77 1.36 -4.01
C VAL A 680 11.25 2.81 -3.85
N GLY A 681 10.55 3.63 -3.05
CA GLY A 681 10.93 5.01 -2.79
C GLY A 681 12.34 5.17 -2.20
N SER A 682 12.76 4.23 -1.35
CA SER A 682 14.11 4.21 -0.76
C SER A 682 15.20 3.94 -1.81
N LEU A 683 14.93 3.02 -2.74
CA LEU A 683 15.82 2.66 -3.84
C LEU A 683 15.99 3.83 -4.82
N ILE A 684 14.89 4.49 -5.19
CA ILE A 684 14.93 5.70 -6.02
C ILE A 684 15.77 6.78 -5.33
N LYS A 685 15.55 7.00 -4.02
CA LYS A 685 16.28 8.00 -3.25
C LYS A 685 17.78 7.72 -3.24
N GLN A 686 18.19 6.47 -2.98
CA GLN A 686 19.60 6.07 -3.01
C GLN A 686 20.22 6.29 -4.39
N ARG A 687 19.51 5.91 -5.46
CA ARG A 687 20.00 6.10 -6.83
C ARG A 687 20.17 7.57 -7.18
N LEU A 688 19.18 8.41 -6.83
CA LEU A 688 19.24 9.85 -7.05
C LEU A 688 20.42 10.49 -6.31
N THR A 689 20.72 10.05 -5.08
CA THR A 689 21.92 10.52 -4.35
C THR A 689 23.22 10.28 -5.12
N THR A 690 23.33 9.18 -5.86
CA THR A 690 24.53 8.85 -6.64
C THR A 690 24.66 9.66 -7.94
N VAL A 691 23.54 10.03 -8.57
CA VAL A 691 23.55 10.67 -9.89
C VAL A 691 23.29 12.18 -9.87
N SER A 692 22.75 12.71 -8.77
CA SER A 692 22.50 14.13 -8.58
C SER A 692 23.74 14.84 -8.03
N ALA A 693 23.82 16.16 -8.23
CA ALA A 693 24.85 16.97 -7.59
C ALA A 693 24.69 16.96 -6.06
N GLU A 694 25.80 17.00 -5.34
CA GLU A 694 25.82 17.07 -3.89
C GLU A 694 25.01 18.28 -3.38
N GLY A 695 24.21 18.07 -2.34
CA GLY A 695 23.40 19.12 -1.72
C GLY A 695 22.05 19.42 -2.39
N VAL A 696 21.73 18.83 -3.55
CA VAL A 696 20.41 19.01 -4.19
C VAL A 696 19.32 18.28 -3.39
N PRO A 697 18.29 18.99 -2.88
CA PRO A 697 17.21 18.34 -2.16
C PRO A 697 16.20 17.68 -3.10
N PHE A 698 15.93 16.40 -2.84
CA PHE A 698 14.83 15.68 -3.46
C PHE A 698 14.01 14.92 -2.43
N GLU A 699 12.72 14.83 -2.70
CA GLU A 699 11.75 14.05 -1.93
C GLU A 699 11.12 13.02 -2.85
N VAL A 700 11.01 11.78 -2.38
CA VAL A 700 10.40 10.68 -3.16
C VAL A 700 9.19 10.18 -2.40
N GLU A 701 8.04 10.12 -3.06
CA GLU A 701 6.78 9.69 -2.46
C GLU A 701 5.96 8.84 -3.44
N ALA A 702 5.29 7.80 -2.91
CA ALA A 702 4.38 6.99 -3.72
C ALA A 702 3.15 7.82 -4.12
N ALA A 703 2.75 7.73 -5.38
CA ALA A 703 1.57 8.41 -5.87
C ALA A 703 0.31 7.75 -5.28
N LYS A 704 -0.68 8.56 -4.90
CA LYS A 704 -1.93 8.08 -4.32
C LYS A 704 -2.92 7.66 -5.41
N VAL A 705 -3.55 6.51 -5.23
CA VAL A 705 -4.53 5.97 -6.19
C VAL A 705 -5.91 6.64 -6.03
N ILE A 706 -6.52 6.99 -7.16
CA ILE A 706 -7.93 7.38 -7.28
C ILE A 706 -8.64 6.26 -8.02
N LYS A 707 -9.41 5.45 -7.30
CA LYS A 707 -10.18 4.34 -7.89
C LYS A 707 -11.41 4.88 -8.61
N ALA A 708 -11.63 4.43 -9.85
CA ALA A 708 -12.79 4.81 -10.65
C ALA A 708 -13.34 3.62 -11.44
N TRP A 709 -14.60 3.73 -11.88
CA TRP A 709 -15.23 2.82 -12.84
C TRP A 709 -15.52 3.58 -14.13
N LEU A 710 -15.27 2.93 -15.28
CA LEU A 710 -15.51 3.49 -16.61
C LEU A 710 -16.58 2.68 -17.33
N HIS A 711 -17.52 3.36 -17.95
CA HIS A 711 -18.47 2.75 -18.88
C HIS A 711 -18.54 3.58 -20.18
N VAL A 712 -18.53 2.92 -21.33
CA VAL A 712 -18.70 3.55 -22.64
C VAL A 712 -19.92 2.96 -23.32
N SER A 713 -20.87 3.81 -23.74
CA SER A 713 -21.99 3.40 -24.59
C SER A 713 -21.62 3.59 -26.06
N LEU A 714 -21.97 2.62 -26.89
CA LEU A 714 -21.51 2.45 -28.26
C LEU A 714 -22.68 2.19 -29.20
N GLU A 715 -22.60 2.73 -30.39
CA GLU A 715 -23.35 2.28 -31.55
C GLU A 715 -22.47 1.30 -32.32
N ILE A 716 -22.96 0.08 -32.50
CA ILE A 716 -22.23 -1.03 -33.12
C ILE A 716 -22.88 -1.35 -34.45
N ASP A 717 -22.05 -1.66 -35.45
CA ASP A 717 -22.51 -2.07 -36.78
C ASP A 717 -23.30 -3.38 -36.66
N PRO A 718 -24.54 -3.46 -37.17
CA PRO A 718 -25.37 -4.66 -37.11
C PRO A 718 -24.73 -5.94 -37.68
N ASP A 719 -23.73 -5.83 -38.56
CA ASP A 719 -23.02 -6.97 -39.14
C ASP A 719 -22.03 -7.63 -38.14
N TYR A 720 -21.75 -6.98 -37.00
CA TYR A 720 -20.83 -7.46 -35.96
C TYR A 720 -21.58 -7.98 -34.73
N LEU A 721 -21.04 -9.00 -34.06
CA LEU A 721 -21.55 -9.46 -32.78
C LEU A 721 -21.21 -8.48 -31.65
N ASN A 722 -22.23 -7.96 -30.96
CA ASN A 722 -22.08 -6.97 -29.88
C ASN A 722 -21.06 -7.40 -28.80
N ASP A 723 -21.10 -8.66 -28.35
CA ASP A 723 -20.21 -9.16 -27.30
C ASP A 723 -18.73 -9.19 -27.73
N MET A 724 -18.46 -9.46 -29.01
CA MET A 724 -17.11 -9.41 -29.57
C MET A 724 -16.57 -7.98 -29.60
N VAL A 725 -17.36 -7.04 -30.12
CA VAL A 725 -16.96 -5.63 -30.25
C VAL A 725 -16.81 -4.97 -28.88
N THR A 726 -17.77 -5.17 -27.98
CA THR A 726 -17.70 -4.63 -26.61
C THR A 726 -16.53 -5.23 -25.83
N GLY A 727 -16.27 -6.53 -25.96
CA GLY A 727 -15.11 -7.20 -25.38
C GLY A 727 -13.79 -6.62 -25.87
N GLU A 728 -13.68 -6.35 -27.18
CA GLU A 728 -12.48 -5.76 -27.78
C GLU A 728 -12.28 -4.30 -27.36
N VAL A 729 -13.34 -3.49 -27.28
CA VAL A 729 -13.28 -2.12 -26.75
C VAL A 729 -12.80 -2.11 -25.30
N VAL A 730 -13.34 -3.00 -24.46
CA VAL A 730 -12.88 -3.13 -23.06
C VAL A 730 -11.40 -3.51 -23.01
N ARG A 731 -10.93 -4.43 -23.85
CA ARG A 731 -9.53 -4.84 -23.93
C ARG A 731 -8.61 -3.66 -24.31
N VAL A 732 -8.98 -2.91 -25.35
CA VAL A 732 -8.21 -1.74 -25.84
C VAL A 732 -8.18 -0.64 -24.78
N LEU A 733 -9.31 -0.31 -24.16
CA LEU A 733 -9.39 0.72 -23.13
C LEU A 733 -8.60 0.32 -21.88
N THR A 734 -8.67 -0.94 -21.46
CA THR A 734 -7.91 -1.44 -20.31
C THR A 734 -6.40 -1.32 -20.53
N ALA A 735 -5.92 -1.64 -21.74
CA ALA A 735 -4.51 -1.49 -22.08
C ALA A 735 -4.07 -0.01 -22.15
N ALA A 736 -4.89 0.86 -22.75
CA ALA A 736 -4.56 2.27 -22.95
C ALA A 736 -4.69 3.12 -21.68
N LEU A 737 -5.61 2.78 -20.78
CA LEU A 737 -5.89 3.48 -19.53
C LEU A 737 -5.20 2.85 -18.31
N ALA A 738 -4.26 1.94 -18.54
CA ALA A 738 -3.38 1.44 -17.49
C ALA A 738 -2.67 2.61 -16.78
N PRO A 739 -2.58 2.63 -15.43
CA PRO A 739 -2.02 3.74 -14.66
C PRO A 739 -0.67 4.28 -15.15
N GLU A 740 0.20 3.39 -15.62
CA GLU A 740 1.52 3.69 -16.17
C GLU A 740 1.49 4.38 -17.54
N LYS A 741 0.43 4.17 -18.33
CA LYS A 741 0.24 4.81 -19.64
C LYS A 741 -0.44 6.17 -19.50
N VAL A 742 -1.40 6.30 -18.59
CA VAL A 742 -2.04 7.59 -18.27
C VAL A 742 -1.01 8.52 -17.61
N GLY A 743 -0.29 8.01 -16.62
CA GLY A 743 0.74 8.74 -15.89
C GLY A 743 0.19 9.54 -14.70
N ILE A 744 1.08 9.87 -13.77
CA ILE A 744 0.76 10.58 -12.52
C ILE A 744 0.37 12.03 -12.84
N GLY A 745 -0.73 12.55 -12.26
CA GLY A 745 -1.17 13.93 -12.45
C GLY A 745 -1.51 14.31 -13.91
N ALA A 746 -1.69 13.31 -14.78
CA ALA A 746 -2.01 13.49 -16.19
C ALA A 746 -3.51 13.62 -16.40
N ALA A 747 -3.91 14.46 -17.36
CA ALA A 747 -5.32 14.67 -17.65
C ALA A 747 -5.94 13.47 -18.36
N LEU A 748 -7.04 12.95 -17.82
CA LEU A 748 -7.93 12.06 -18.53
C LEU A 748 -8.74 12.90 -19.51
N VAL A 749 -8.47 12.77 -20.81
CA VAL A 749 -9.11 13.57 -21.86
C VAL A 749 -10.23 12.77 -22.50
N ARG A 750 -11.46 13.32 -22.47
CA ARG A 750 -12.67 12.67 -22.98
C ARG A 750 -12.53 12.22 -24.42
N SER A 751 -12.07 13.12 -25.30
CA SER A 751 -11.92 12.83 -26.73
C SER A 751 -10.92 11.72 -27.01
N LYS A 752 -9.88 11.55 -26.19
CA LYS A 752 -8.92 10.44 -26.35
C LYS A 752 -9.55 9.10 -26.03
N VAL A 753 -10.35 9.03 -24.96
CA VAL A 753 -11.05 7.80 -24.58
C VAL A 753 -12.06 7.39 -25.66
N LEU A 754 -12.84 8.36 -26.16
CA LEU A 754 -13.81 8.12 -27.24
C LEU A 754 -13.12 7.75 -28.55
N ALA A 755 -12.01 8.38 -28.91
CA ALA A 755 -11.25 8.04 -30.10
C ALA A 755 -10.64 6.64 -30.04
N LEU A 756 -10.26 6.16 -28.86
CA LEU A 756 -9.80 4.77 -28.67
C LEU A 756 -10.93 3.76 -28.88
N ALA A 757 -12.13 4.06 -28.37
CA ALA A 757 -13.30 3.22 -28.58
C ALA A 757 -13.76 3.22 -30.05
N ALA A 758 -13.84 4.40 -30.66
CA ALA A 758 -14.20 4.56 -32.08
C ALA A 758 -13.18 3.95 -33.06
N GLY A 759 -11.96 3.69 -32.61
CA GLY A 759 -10.92 3.05 -33.43
C GLY A 759 -11.03 1.53 -33.50
N VAL A 760 -11.97 0.91 -32.79
CA VAL A 760 -12.22 -0.53 -32.85
C VAL A 760 -13.13 -0.84 -34.04
N GLU A 761 -12.74 -1.83 -34.84
CA GLU A 761 -13.54 -2.30 -35.98
C GLU A 761 -14.91 -2.80 -35.51
N GLY A 762 -15.97 -2.40 -36.21
CA GLY A 762 -17.36 -2.67 -35.82
C GLY A 762 -18.01 -1.59 -34.95
N VAL A 763 -17.28 -0.59 -34.45
CA VAL A 763 -17.87 0.57 -33.75
C VAL A 763 -18.26 1.65 -34.76
N VAL A 764 -19.55 1.97 -34.86
CA VAL A 764 -20.08 3.07 -35.70
C VAL A 764 -19.81 4.41 -35.03
N ALA A 765 -20.19 4.55 -33.76
CA ALA A 765 -19.97 5.77 -32.99
C ALA A 765 -20.02 5.51 -31.47
N PRO A 766 -19.15 6.14 -30.66
CA PRO A 766 -19.33 6.14 -29.21
C PRO A 766 -20.40 7.16 -28.81
N GLN A 767 -21.49 6.72 -28.18
CA GLN A 767 -22.63 7.56 -27.80
C GLN A 767 -22.43 8.26 -26.45
N GLY A 768 -21.76 7.60 -25.50
CA GLY A 768 -21.63 8.10 -24.13
C GLY A 768 -20.37 7.64 -23.40
N LEU A 769 -19.92 8.45 -22.44
CA LEU A 769 -18.84 8.10 -21.53
C LEU A 769 -19.29 8.39 -20.10
N TYR A 770 -19.12 7.43 -19.20
CA TYR A 770 -19.57 7.51 -17.82
C TYR A 770 -18.42 7.15 -16.88
N ILE A 771 -18.25 7.94 -15.82
CA ILE A 771 -17.29 7.65 -14.75
C ILE A 771 -18.05 7.53 -13.43
N ASN A 772 -17.86 6.43 -12.72
CA ASN A 772 -18.57 6.10 -11.47
C ASN A 772 -20.10 6.18 -11.61
N GLY A 773 -20.64 5.83 -12.79
CA GLY A 773 -22.07 5.86 -13.09
C GLY A 773 -22.62 7.22 -13.56
N TYR A 774 -21.80 8.28 -13.58
CA TYR A 774 -22.25 9.61 -14.00
C TYR A 774 -21.73 10.00 -15.40
N PRO A 775 -22.53 10.68 -16.22
CA PRO A 775 -22.09 11.17 -17.54
C PRO A 775 -20.84 12.06 -17.43
N TYR A 776 -19.80 11.68 -18.14
CA TYR A 776 -18.55 12.43 -18.22
C TYR A 776 -18.58 13.40 -19.40
N LEU A 777 -19.07 14.62 -19.13
CA LEU A 777 -19.27 15.67 -20.14
C LEU A 777 -18.09 16.65 -20.21
N LYS A 778 -17.19 16.65 -19.22
CA LYS A 778 -16.02 17.54 -19.21
C LYS A 778 -15.03 17.15 -20.31
N PRO A 779 -14.35 18.11 -20.97
CA PRO A 779 -13.37 17.81 -22.00
C PRO A 779 -12.16 17.03 -21.45
N GLY A 780 -11.84 17.24 -20.18
CA GLY A 780 -10.90 16.42 -19.44
C GLY A 780 -10.92 16.69 -17.94
N TYR A 781 -10.28 15.81 -17.18
CA TYR A 781 -10.11 15.89 -15.74
C TYR A 781 -8.65 15.65 -15.43
N ARG A 782 -8.01 16.64 -14.80
CA ARG A 782 -6.63 16.52 -14.34
C ARG A 782 -6.65 16.26 -12.82
N PRO A 783 -6.24 15.08 -12.37
CA PRO A 783 -6.15 14.80 -10.95
C PRO A 783 -4.99 15.62 -10.34
N PRO A 784 -5.02 15.92 -9.03
CA PRO A 784 -3.94 16.63 -8.36
C PRO A 784 -2.58 15.96 -8.59
N MET A 785 -1.51 16.76 -8.65
CA MET A 785 -0.17 16.20 -8.77
C MET A 785 0.16 15.29 -7.58
N GLY A 786 0.80 14.15 -7.84
CA GLY A 786 1.00 13.08 -6.86
C GLY A 786 -0.17 12.09 -6.71
N THR A 787 -1.19 12.19 -7.56
CA THR A 787 -2.27 11.19 -7.66
C THR A 787 -2.35 10.59 -9.06
N TYR A 788 -2.89 9.39 -9.19
CA TYR A 788 -3.18 8.74 -10.48
C TYR A 788 -4.53 8.04 -10.45
N VAL A 789 -5.16 7.90 -11.62
CA VAL A 789 -6.45 7.21 -11.76
C VAL A 789 -6.20 5.74 -12.06
N GLU A 790 -6.86 4.85 -11.33
CA GLU A 790 -6.90 3.42 -11.61
C GLU A 790 -8.36 2.99 -11.85
N PHE A 791 -8.64 2.45 -13.03
CA PHE A 791 -9.96 1.92 -13.34
C PHE A 791 -10.10 0.50 -12.83
N VAL A 792 -10.83 0.33 -11.73
CA VAL A 792 -11.07 -0.98 -11.11
C VAL A 792 -12.05 -1.82 -11.95
N LYS A 793 -12.84 -1.14 -12.79
CA LYS A 793 -13.80 -1.77 -13.71
C LYS A 793 -13.94 -0.91 -14.96
N ILE A 794 -13.81 -1.53 -16.13
CA ILE A 794 -14.10 -0.92 -17.44
C ILE A 794 -15.15 -1.80 -18.12
N THR A 795 -16.20 -1.17 -18.64
CA THR A 795 -17.29 -1.85 -19.37
C THR A 795 -17.65 -1.07 -20.62
N ALA A 796 -18.17 -1.78 -21.63
CA ALA A 796 -18.76 -1.20 -22.82
C ALA A 796 -20.13 -1.86 -23.05
N GLY A 797 -21.07 -1.12 -23.62
CA GLY A 797 -22.41 -1.61 -23.94
C GLY A 797 -23.05 -0.79 -25.06
N VAL A 798 -24.17 -1.28 -25.58
CA VAL A 798 -25.02 -0.55 -26.54
C VAL A 798 -25.94 0.38 -25.76
#